data_AF-A0A1Q7VP56-F1
#
_entry.id   AF-A0A1Q7VP56-F1
#
_cell.length_a   1.000
_cell.length_b   1.000
_cell.length_c   1.000
_cell.angle_alpha   90.00
_cell.angle_beta   90.00
_cell.angle_gamma   90.00
#
_symmetry.space_group_name_H-M   'P 1'
#
loop_
_entity.id
_entity.type
_entity.pdbx_description
1 polymer ?
#
loop_
_entity_poly.entity_id
_entity_poly.type
_entity_poly.pdbx_seq_one_letter_code
_entity_poly.pdbx_strand_id
1 'polypeptide(L)'
;MTTQLQLNVFGPPALVGSVRFRTKKHLAVLLYLHFEGRARPIPRDRLVDLLWPDVAPAKGRHSLSQALLAIRSRLGRDAVIGGEEDVQFLAELPSDLSALHRGDLTTVVSEPLRGLEDCGSAEFSHWVDGARVRLTTQARDILRASLQASRAQGNAAGTQRLAAALYDIDPLCAEAVYALADRALLERDMIAAVRLLKTHIDRTRAELGTNPNPEIARLLRRVERGERTALDDGRTRPDFLIGREAELARLEAVANRVVDSGRPVYETCLICGAPGIGKSSLIRRFAASLQARAWPVFMVSCQEIGQSIPYAAVSELIAALGRDPLAGGADPLWLAEATRVCPGLRAVYPGIPDAPDAPTDSIRLRVAEAVLRMIEAVADHGPVLLAFDDLQFLDPASQEVLFLLTRRPGRVLAFIVGGTRTGEVSGLPWTETVDLQPLDRLHALTLIRDLSTDSKRPDAEIRDAILRLSLGNPYHIEVLLTDWRMHQEDSLVAAESVGDGVALSWTPPEDLRAAFARQYGGLSTDAQHVLQVLAVAGKAMAPDDVSTLLGLSEGASERVVLEMLDRGVGRVEEGRLSFKNELHRAFVYHAMGTDRRTYHHAQFARRLSDGNPLELVHHYIGAGLEQQAMTAGLHAAEIAIAQGAPREAERLLTWLLRAYTVARGSRLRLLLAHALAAAAQYQRALEVLTDWRDETASPTDRALAALIRADALQRARLGGDDAIMSAAQEAIALAEQADATPFLLRANYTRLEVALDAGDVGARADAEALAAKIAASSASPECLALANLTLGQGALARGEFAEAVDRLTPAVSMLESLGLLFELRRVLSTLGIAYRGLGRFADAASVFRDSITVSERCGHQGAMLQSRLLLSNLYHDLGCFDAAVESIRVVVAELETLTTSRAWAEAYSNIARLALVLGNVSEAERAVERSEDGARRSGLWRHKVTALMTRADFQLSKGQPALAWPLVEEAARITGDRSHLLPRVAGAHRDVRRSGRRAGGAVIR
;
A
#
# COMPACT_ATOMS: atom_id res chain seq x y z
N MET A 1 -8.97 26.55 7.29
CA MET A 1 -7.53 26.61 6.96
C MET A 1 -6.93 27.86 7.58
N THR A 2 -6.30 27.77 8.74
CA THR A 2 -5.27 28.76 9.12
C THR A 2 -4.12 28.53 8.16
N THR A 3 -3.94 29.44 7.20
CA THR A 3 -2.75 29.47 6.36
C THR A 3 -1.53 29.49 7.28
N GLN A 4 -0.78 28.38 7.36
CA GLN A 4 0.53 28.39 8.02
C GLN A 4 1.37 29.45 7.31
N LEU A 5 1.75 30.50 8.04
CA LEU A 5 2.58 31.57 7.50
C LEU A 5 4.01 31.04 7.37
N GLN A 6 4.61 31.21 6.20
CA GLN A 6 5.99 30.81 5.91
C GLN A 6 6.78 32.01 5.39
N LEU A 7 8.02 32.13 5.84
CA LEU A 7 8.95 33.16 5.39
C LEU A 7 9.80 32.65 4.22
N ASN A 8 9.67 33.28 3.05
CA ASN A 8 10.55 33.01 1.92
C ASN A 8 11.78 33.90 2.02
N VAL A 9 12.96 33.28 2.10
CA VAL A 9 14.26 33.96 2.17
C VAL A 9 15.07 33.78 0.88
N PHE A 10 14.75 32.77 0.06
CA PHE A 10 15.34 32.59 -1.27
C PHE A 10 14.55 33.39 -2.32
N GLY A 11 15.25 34.24 -3.08
CA GLY A 11 14.64 35.19 -4.01
C GLY A 11 14.14 36.47 -3.33
N PRO A 12 13.15 37.17 -3.91
CA PRO A 12 12.53 38.33 -3.27
C PRO A 12 11.83 37.92 -1.98
N PRO A 13 12.21 38.48 -0.83
CA PRO A 13 11.69 37.98 0.43
C PRO A 13 10.19 38.25 0.54
N ALA A 14 9.47 37.31 1.13
CA ALA A 14 8.02 37.41 1.28
C ALA A 14 7.50 36.59 2.46
N LEU A 15 6.36 37.00 3.01
CA LEU A 15 5.60 36.21 3.97
C LEU A 15 4.42 35.55 3.22
N VAL A 16 4.50 34.24 3.00
CA VAL A 16 3.52 33.46 2.23
C VAL A 16 2.37 33.03 3.14
N GLY A 17 1.12 33.14 2.65
CA GLY A 17 -0.10 32.79 3.40
C GLY A 17 -1.20 33.87 3.41
N SER A 18 -1.40 34.59 2.29
CA SER A 18 -2.40 35.66 2.05
C SER A 18 -2.17 37.00 2.78
N VAL A 19 -0.90 37.34 3.03
CA VAL A 19 -0.52 38.50 3.86
C VAL A 19 0.63 39.27 3.19
N ARG A 20 0.34 40.46 2.62
CA ARG A 20 1.39 41.40 2.18
C ARG A 20 1.65 42.48 3.23
N PHE A 21 2.91 42.80 3.48
CA PHE A 21 3.30 44.02 4.19
C PHE A 21 3.13 45.24 3.27
N ARG A 22 2.71 46.38 3.84
CA ARG A 22 2.47 47.62 3.08
C ARG A 22 3.75 48.24 2.52
N THR A 23 4.88 48.02 3.19
CA THR A 23 6.18 48.59 2.79
C THR A 23 7.26 47.50 2.87
N LYS A 24 8.29 47.62 2.02
CA LYS A 24 9.48 46.75 2.09
C LYS A 24 10.21 46.90 3.43
N LYS A 25 10.20 48.09 4.05
CA LYS A 25 10.81 48.34 5.36
C LYS A 25 10.19 47.52 6.50
N HIS A 26 8.87 47.26 6.47
CA HIS A 26 8.26 46.38 7.48
C HIS A 26 8.75 44.94 7.37
N LEU A 27 8.95 44.46 6.13
CA LEU A 27 9.53 43.15 5.88
C LEU A 27 11.02 43.11 6.25
N ALA A 28 11.76 44.19 6.00
CA ALA A 28 13.15 44.33 6.41
C ALA A 28 13.31 44.23 7.95
N VAL A 29 12.43 44.90 8.71
CA VAL A 29 12.39 44.76 10.18
C VAL A 29 12.15 43.29 10.57
N LEU A 30 11.16 42.62 9.96
CA LEU A 30 10.86 41.23 10.27
C LEU A 30 12.05 40.30 9.98
N LEU A 31 12.71 40.45 8.84
CA LEU A 31 13.87 39.63 8.46
C LEU A 31 15.06 39.86 9.39
N TYR A 32 15.37 41.12 9.69
CA TYR A 32 16.46 41.45 10.60
C TYR A 32 16.20 40.87 12.00
N LEU A 33 14.97 41.02 12.51
CA LEU A 33 14.57 40.44 13.79
C LEU A 33 14.53 38.91 13.77
N HIS A 34 14.15 38.29 12.66
CA HIS A 34 14.15 36.84 12.51
C HIS A 34 15.55 36.24 12.62
N PHE A 35 16.56 36.89 12.02
CA PHE A 35 17.94 36.41 12.03
C PHE A 35 18.74 36.86 13.26
N GLU A 36 18.62 38.12 13.67
CA GLU A 36 19.45 38.72 14.74
C GLU A 36 18.70 38.82 16.07
N GLY A 37 17.39 39.07 16.00
CA GLY A 37 16.53 39.38 17.15
C GLY A 37 15.89 38.18 17.83
N ARG A 38 16.20 36.94 17.43
CA ARG A 38 15.79 35.71 18.13
C ARG A 38 16.71 35.40 19.30
N ALA A 39 18.02 35.46 19.07
CA ALA A 39 19.04 35.10 20.04
C ALA A 39 19.22 36.15 21.15
N ARG A 40 18.92 37.42 20.87
CA ARG A 40 19.06 38.54 21.82
C ARG A 40 18.08 39.69 21.51
N PRO A 41 17.70 40.50 22.52
CA PRO A 41 16.98 41.76 22.28
C PRO A 41 17.80 42.74 21.45
N ILE A 42 17.14 43.49 20.57
CA ILE A 42 17.73 44.51 19.70
C ILE A 42 17.24 45.90 20.12
N PRO A 43 18.13 46.87 20.38
CA PRO A 43 17.74 48.24 20.69
C PRO A 43 16.90 48.87 19.55
N ARG A 44 15.84 49.60 19.90
CA ARG A 44 14.96 50.25 18.93
C ARG A 44 15.69 51.31 18.11
N ASP A 45 16.58 52.06 18.76
CA ASP A 45 17.40 53.08 18.10
C ASP A 45 18.31 52.48 17.02
N ARG A 46 18.85 51.28 17.27
CA ARG A 46 19.64 50.55 16.28
C ARG A 46 18.82 50.19 15.03
N LEU A 47 17.57 49.74 15.20
CA LEU A 47 16.69 49.45 14.06
C LEU A 47 16.29 50.73 13.31
N VAL A 48 16.15 51.85 14.02
CA VAL A 48 15.89 53.16 13.41
C VAL A 48 17.08 53.61 12.57
N ASP A 49 18.30 53.55 13.10
CA ASP A 49 19.52 53.94 12.40
C ASP A 49 19.76 53.08 11.14
N LEU A 50 19.45 51.78 11.21
CA LEU A 50 19.61 50.85 10.09
C LEU A 50 18.61 51.07 8.96
N LEU A 51 17.34 51.36 9.26
CA LEU A 51 16.27 51.36 8.26
C LEU A 51 15.72 52.74 7.92
N TRP A 52 15.99 53.75 8.74
CA TRP A 52 15.51 55.12 8.58
C TRP A 52 16.61 56.16 8.92
N PRO A 53 17.79 56.12 8.27
CA PRO A 53 18.90 57.01 8.60
C PRO A 53 18.61 58.49 8.31
N ASP A 54 17.75 58.79 7.33
CA ASP A 54 17.55 60.16 6.81
C ASP A 54 16.40 60.94 7.49
N VAL A 55 15.80 60.40 8.54
CA VAL A 55 14.67 61.05 9.24
C VAL A 55 15.00 61.34 10.69
N ALA A 56 14.44 62.42 11.22
CA ALA A 56 14.60 62.77 12.63
C ALA A 56 14.21 61.59 13.56
N PRO A 57 14.94 61.33 14.65
CA PRO A 57 14.76 60.13 15.50
C PRO A 57 13.32 59.89 15.96
N ALA A 58 12.57 60.95 16.29
CA ALA A 58 11.17 60.85 16.69
C ALA A 58 10.27 60.28 15.57
N LYS A 59 10.50 60.66 14.29
CA LYS A 59 9.78 60.12 13.13
C LYS A 59 10.22 58.68 12.80
N GLY A 60 11.49 58.37 13.02
CA GLY A 60 12.03 57.01 12.88
C GLY A 60 11.40 56.03 13.88
N ARG A 61 11.36 56.39 15.18
CA ARG A 61 10.72 55.59 16.24
C ARG A 61 9.22 55.39 16.02
N HIS A 62 8.53 56.41 15.50
CA HIS A 62 7.12 56.27 15.11
C HIS A 62 6.96 55.24 13.97
N SER A 63 7.81 55.32 12.94
CA SER A 63 7.79 54.40 11.79
C SER A 63 8.14 52.96 12.20
N LEU A 64 9.11 52.77 13.09
CA LEU A 64 9.42 51.47 13.69
C LEU A 64 8.23 50.92 14.48
N SER A 65 7.56 51.76 15.28
CA SER A 65 6.36 51.34 16.03
C SER A 65 5.24 50.88 15.11
N GLN A 66 5.04 51.53 13.96
CA GLN A 66 4.10 51.08 12.92
C GLN A 66 4.52 49.74 12.29
N ALA A 67 5.82 49.53 12.04
CA ALA A 67 6.34 48.26 11.52
C ALA A 67 6.13 47.11 12.51
N LEU A 68 6.42 47.32 13.80
CA LEU A 68 6.23 46.33 14.86
C LEU A 68 4.75 46.02 15.10
N LEU A 69 3.88 47.03 15.04
CA LEU A 69 2.42 46.83 15.08
C LEU A 69 1.94 46.01 13.89
N ALA A 70 2.46 46.29 12.68
CA ALA A 70 2.15 45.51 11.49
C ALA A 70 2.60 44.05 11.66
N ILE A 71 3.79 43.79 12.20
CA ILE A 71 4.27 42.41 12.47
C ILE A 71 3.35 41.71 13.49
N ARG A 72 3.06 42.34 14.64
CA ARG A 72 2.17 41.79 15.68
C ARG A 72 0.75 41.49 15.16
N SER A 73 0.21 42.37 14.31
CA SER A 73 -1.11 42.14 13.71
C SER A 73 -1.17 40.93 12.78
N ARG A 74 -0.03 40.47 12.24
CA ARG A 74 0.02 39.33 11.31
C ARG A 74 0.51 38.04 11.95
N LEU A 75 1.45 38.11 12.89
CA LEU A 75 2.06 36.94 13.54
C LEU A 75 1.53 36.68 14.97
N GLY A 76 0.65 37.53 15.48
CA GLY A 76 0.15 37.47 16.86
C GLY A 76 0.80 38.50 17.78
N ARG A 77 0.09 38.89 18.85
CA ARG A 77 0.55 39.94 19.78
C ARG A 77 1.89 39.59 20.44
N ASP A 78 2.11 38.30 20.70
CA ASP A 78 3.30 37.79 21.39
C ASP A 78 4.46 37.47 20.44
N ALA A 79 4.30 37.69 19.12
CA ALA A 79 5.35 37.43 18.14
C ALA A 79 6.62 38.27 18.37
N VAL A 80 6.44 39.46 18.98
CA VAL A 80 7.49 40.42 19.27
C VAL A 80 7.29 41.00 20.66
N ILE A 81 8.22 40.70 21.57
CA ILE A 81 8.26 41.26 22.92
C ILE A 81 9.32 42.36 23.02
N GLY A 82 9.24 43.19 24.06
CA GLY A 82 10.17 44.31 24.26
C GLY A 82 9.43 45.63 24.55
N GLY A 83 10.10 46.49 25.31
CA GLY A 83 9.55 47.73 25.88
C GLY A 83 9.75 48.97 25.01
N GLU A 84 9.97 50.12 25.64
CA GLU A 84 10.29 51.37 24.91
C GLU A 84 11.70 51.38 24.32
N GLU A 85 12.63 50.60 24.87
CA GLU A 85 14.06 50.63 24.53
C GLU A 85 14.51 49.51 23.59
N ASP A 86 13.98 48.29 23.72
CA ASP A 86 14.43 47.10 22.99
C ASP A 86 13.27 46.25 22.44
N VAL A 87 13.62 45.36 21.50
CA VAL A 87 12.68 44.49 20.79
C VAL A 87 13.32 43.14 20.52
N GLN A 88 12.60 42.05 20.82
CA GLN A 88 13.01 40.67 20.56
C GLN A 88 11.91 39.91 19.81
N PHE A 89 12.29 39.02 18.90
CA PHE A 89 11.38 38.20 18.10
C PHE A 89 11.25 36.80 18.68
N LEU A 90 10.02 36.41 19.04
CA LEU A 90 9.73 35.12 19.67
C LEU A 90 8.80 34.21 18.85
N ALA A 91 8.18 34.71 17.77
CA ALA A 91 7.34 33.87 16.95
C ALA A 91 8.13 32.74 16.26
N GLU A 92 7.59 31.52 16.37
CA GLU A 92 7.95 30.42 15.50
C GLU A 92 7.40 30.69 14.10
N LEU A 93 8.31 31.13 13.24
CA LEU A 93 8.05 31.41 11.83
C LEU A 93 8.95 30.50 11.01
N PRO A 94 8.42 29.44 10.37
CA PRO A 94 9.21 28.59 9.50
C PRO A 94 9.63 29.35 8.25
N SER A 95 10.86 29.14 7.81
CA SER A 95 11.35 29.63 6.52
C SER A 95 11.46 28.50 5.49
N ASP A 96 11.51 28.85 4.22
CA ASP A 96 11.94 27.97 3.12
C ASP A 96 13.33 27.33 3.36
N LEU A 97 14.26 28.02 4.04
CA LEU A 97 15.50 27.39 4.54
C LEU A 97 15.25 26.30 5.61
N SER A 98 14.31 26.54 6.52
CA SER A 98 13.93 25.52 7.53
C SER A 98 13.17 24.35 6.91
N ALA A 99 12.45 24.58 5.82
CA ALA A 99 11.80 23.52 5.04
C ALA A 99 12.86 22.67 4.32
N LEU A 100 13.86 23.30 3.73
CA LEU A 100 15.01 22.62 3.12
C LEU A 100 15.77 21.76 4.15
N HIS A 101 15.98 22.25 5.39
CA HIS A 101 16.55 21.47 6.49
C HIS A 101 15.72 20.23 6.88
N ARG A 102 14.39 20.28 6.72
CA ARG A 102 13.48 19.16 6.99
C ARG A 102 13.35 18.19 5.81
N GLY A 103 14.11 18.40 4.73
CA GLY A 103 14.09 17.54 3.54
C GLY A 103 13.00 17.87 2.52
N ASP A 104 12.35 19.04 2.61
CA ASP A 104 11.40 19.49 1.60
C ASP A 104 12.12 20.08 0.39
N LEU A 105 12.22 19.27 -0.68
CA LEU A 105 12.91 19.60 -1.93
C LEU A 105 12.01 20.31 -2.95
N THR A 106 10.82 20.78 -2.57
CA THR A 106 9.96 21.60 -3.45
C THR A 106 10.41 23.06 -3.52
N THR A 107 11.30 23.48 -2.61
CA THR A 107 11.82 24.85 -2.53
C THR A 107 12.80 25.15 -3.66
N VAL A 108 12.50 26.16 -4.48
CA VAL A 108 13.44 26.67 -5.50
C VAL A 108 14.44 27.59 -4.82
N VAL A 109 15.70 27.17 -4.77
CA VAL A 109 16.78 27.98 -4.18
C VAL A 109 17.28 28.98 -5.23
N SER A 110 17.21 30.26 -4.89
CA SER A 110 17.70 31.38 -5.71
C SER A 110 18.41 32.39 -4.81
N GLU A 111 19.01 33.43 -5.39
CA GLU A 111 19.74 34.45 -4.63
C GLU A 111 18.92 34.97 -3.43
N PRO A 112 19.41 34.81 -2.18
CA PRO A 112 18.65 35.18 -1.01
C PRO A 112 18.39 36.69 -0.90
N LEU A 113 17.26 37.06 -0.30
CA LEU A 113 16.93 38.45 0.09
C LEU A 113 17.05 39.47 -1.07
N ARG A 114 16.71 39.06 -2.30
CA ARG A 114 16.88 39.89 -3.50
C ARG A 114 16.01 41.16 -3.45
N GLY A 115 16.62 42.34 -3.59
CA GLY A 115 15.94 43.65 -3.63
C GLY A 115 15.59 44.25 -2.26
N LEU A 116 16.30 43.82 -1.21
CA LEU A 116 16.21 44.30 0.18
C LEU A 116 17.33 45.30 0.55
N GLU A 117 18.46 45.27 -0.15
CA GLU A 117 19.65 46.12 0.02
C GLU A 117 19.32 47.62 0.03
N ASP A 118 18.38 48.06 -0.83
CA ASP A 118 17.98 49.47 -0.95
C ASP A 118 17.01 49.94 0.15
N CYS A 119 16.71 49.12 1.16
CA CYS A 119 15.67 49.43 2.15
C CYS A 119 16.15 50.25 3.35
N GLY A 120 17.46 50.44 3.51
CA GLY A 120 18.05 51.04 4.71
C GLY A 120 19.33 51.82 4.46
N SER A 121 20.14 51.95 5.50
CA SER A 121 21.46 52.57 5.46
C SER A 121 22.50 51.66 4.77
N ALA A 122 23.67 52.21 4.47
CA ALA A 122 24.80 51.42 3.98
C ALA A 122 25.17 50.25 4.91
N GLU A 123 24.99 50.44 6.22
CA GLU A 123 25.22 49.40 7.22
C GLU A 123 24.17 48.27 7.14
N PHE A 124 22.91 48.60 6.84
CA PHE A 124 21.89 47.60 6.58
C PHE A 124 22.14 46.83 5.27
N SER A 125 22.56 47.52 4.21
CA SER A 125 22.97 46.86 2.96
C SER A 125 24.12 45.88 3.19
N HIS A 126 25.14 46.28 3.96
CA HIS A 126 26.24 45.40 4.33
C HIS A 126 25.77 44.17 5.13
N TRP A 127 24.80 44.35 6.02
CA TRP A 127 24.18 43.23 6.72
C TRP A 127 23.45 42.29 5.76
N VAL A 128 22.72 42.81 4.76
CA VAL A 128 22.04 42.00 3.73
C VAL A 128 23.05 41.16 2.96
N ASP A 129 24.18 41.74 2.54
CA ASP A 129 25.25 41.00 1.85
C ASP A 129 25.82 39.88 2.72
N GLY A 130 26.08 40.17 4.01
CA GLY A 130 26.52 39.16 4.97
C GLY A 130 25.47 38.04 5.17
N ALA A 131 24.19 38.38 5.22
CA ALA A 131 23.09 37.42 5.37
C ALA A 131 22.95 36.54 4.11
N ARG A 132 23.10 37.11 2.91
CA ARG A 132 23.12 36.38 1.64
C ARG A 132 24.19 35.29 1.64
N VAL A 133 25.42 35.65 1.98
CA VAL A 133 26.54 34.68 2.03
C VAL A 133 26.25 33.55 3.02
N ARG A 134 25.70 33.86 4.20
CA ARG A 134 25.34 32.84 5.22
C ARG A 134 24.24 31.90 4.71
N LEU A 135 23.16 32.43 4.15
CA LEU A 135 22.02 31.66 3.66
C LEU A 135 22.40 30.77 2.47
N THR A 136 23.16 31.31 1.53
CA THR A 136 23.69 30.56 0.38
C THR A 136 24.59 29.42 0.82
N THR A 137 25.47 29.65 1.81
CA THR A 137 26.36 28.60 2.35
C THR A 137 25.56 27.50 3.04
N GLN A 138 24.58 27.85 3.88
CA GLN A 138 23.72 26.86 4.53
C GLN A 138 22.91 26.04 3.52
N ALA A 139 22.33 26.68 2.50
CA ALA A 139 21.59 25.98 1.44
C ALA A 139 22.48 25.00 0.68
N ARG A 140 23.69 25.43 0.31
CA ARG A 140 24.71 24.61 -0.36
C ARG A 140 25.06 23.37 0.46
N ASP A 141 25.33 23.53 1.75
CA ASP A 141 25.72 22.42 2.63
C ASP A 141 24.59 21.39 2.79
N ILE A 142 23.34 21.85 2.95
CA ILE A 142 22.16 20.97 3.03
C ILE A 142 21.94 20.20 1.72
N LEU A 143 22.02 20.90 0.58
CA LEU A 143 21.84 20.29 -0.74
C LEU A 143 22.96 19.31 -1.06
N ARG A 144 24.21 19.62 -0.69
CA ARG A 144 25.35 18.71 -0.86
C ARG A 144 25.17 17.44 -0.02
N ALA A 145 24.78 17.56 1.25
CA ALA A 145 24.50 16.41 2.11
C ALA A 145 23.32 15.58 1.58
N SER A 146 22.26 16.25 1.11
CA SER A 146 21.09 15.60 0.52
C SER A 146 21.42 14.89 -0.79
N LEU A 147 22.26 15.49 -1.64
CA LEU A 147 22.75 14.89 -2.88
C LEU A 147 23.58 13.64 -2.59
N GLN A 148 24.48 13.70 -1.61
CA GLN A 148 25.28 12.53 -1.18
C GLN A 148 24.37 11.41 -0.64
N ALA A 149 23.39 11.74 0.21
CA ALA A 149 22.42 10.78 0.73
C ALA A 149 21.55 10.18 -0.39
N SER A 150 21.08 10.99 -1.34
CA SER A 150 20.29 10.53 -2.49
C SER A 150 21.09 9.62 -3.41
N ARG A 151 22.40 9.88 -3.58
CA ARG A 151 23.31 9.02 -4.34
C ARG A 151 23.50 7.67 -3.63
N ALA A 152 23.75 7.69 -2.32
CA ALA A 152 23.88 6.47 -1.51
C ALA A 152 22.59 5.62 -1.45
N GLN A 153 21.43 6.24 -1.71
CA GLN A 153 20.12 5.56 -1.77
C GLN A 153 19.77 5.08 -3.19
N GLY A 154 20.62 5.32 -4.19
CA GLY A 154 20.34 4.95 -5.59
C GLY A 154 19.16 5.68 -6.24
N ASN A 155 18.67 6.77 -5.64
CA ASN A 155 17.52 7.52 -6.15
C ASN A 155 17.96 8.43 -7.32
N ALA A 156 17.91 7.91 -8.55
CA ALA A 156 18.35 8.63 -9.74
C ALA A 156 17.56 9.94 -9.99
N ALA A 157 16.23 9.90 -9.82
CA ALA A 157 15.37 11.08 -10.03
C ALA A 157 15.55 12.15 -8.95
N GLY A 158 15.82 11.75 -7.70
CA GLY A 158 16.21 12.66 -6.62
C GLY A 158 17.58 13.28 -6.85
N THR A 159 18.56 12.45 -7.24
CA THR A 159 19.95 12.86 -7.49
C THR A 159 20.03 13.94 -8.56
N GLN A 160 19.29 13.78 -9.68
CA GLN A 160 19.29 14.76 -10.76
C GLN A 160 18.73 16.12 -10.30
N ARG A 161 17.59 16.12 -9.58
CA ARG A 161 16.98 17.37 -9.08
C ARG A 161 17.88 18.08 -8.09
N LEU A 162 18.47 17.34 -7.17
CA LEU A 162 19.40 17.85 -6.16
C LEU A 162 20.69 18.39 -6.78
N ALA A 163 21.24 17.68 -7.76
CA ALA A 163 22.44 18.12 -8.48
C ALA A 163 22.18 19.39 -9.29
N ALA A 164 21.02 19.51 -9.95
CA ALA A 164 20.64 20.73 -10.65
C ALA A 164 20.50 21.92 -9.68
N ALA A 165 19.77 21.75 -8.57
CA ALA A 165 19.59 22.81 -7.57
C ALA A 165 20.91 23.23 -6.92
N LEU A 166 21.82 22.29 -6.64
CA LEU A 166 23.14 22.58 -6.10
C LEU A 166 24.03 23.31 -7.11
N TYR A 167 23.99 22.90 -8.39
CA TYR A 167 24.73 23.54 -9.47
C TYR A 167 24.29 24.99 -9.71
N ASP A 168 23.01 25.30 -9.55
CA ASP A 168 22.49 26.66 -9.70
C ASP A 168 23.04 27.64 -8.64
N ILE A 169 23.32 27.13 -7.43
CA ILE A 169 23.84 27.93 -6.30
C ILE A 169 25.36 27.96 -6.27
N ASP A 170 25.98 26.82 -6.57
CA ASP A 170 27.42 26.64 -6.59
C ASP A 170 27.85 25.89 -7.87
N PRO A 171 28.05 26.63 -8.98
CA PRO A 171 28.53 26.06 -10.23
C PRO A 171 29.94 25.45 -10.15
N LEU A 172 30.69 25.76 -9.09
CA LEU A 172 32.00 25.20 -8.81
C LEU A 172 31.92 23.91 -7.95
N CYS A 173 30.73 23.48 -7.54
CA CYS A 173 30.56 22.22 -6.83
C CYS A 173 30.78 21.03 -7.76
N ALA A 174 31.88 20.31 -7.54
CA ALA A 174 32.26 19.20 -8.38
C ALA A 174 31.28 18.01 -8.29
N GLU A 175 30.68 17.76 -7.13
CA GLU A 175 29.71 16.67 -6.95
C GLU A 175 28.43 16.88 -7.77
N ALA A 176 27.98 18.13 -7.88
CA ALA A 176 26.83 18.49 -8.72
C ALA A 176 27.15 18.31 -10.20
N VAL A 177 28.31 18.83 -10.65
CA VAL A 177 28.78 18.71 -12.04
C VAL A 177 28.97 17.25 -12.43
N TYR A 178 29.55 16.43 -11.56
CA TYR A 178 29.74 15.00 -11.79
C TYR A 178 28.39 14.28 -11.96
N ALA A 179 27.44 14.51 -11.04
CA ALA A 179 26.14 13.85 -11.09
C ALA A 179 25.32 14.22 -12.33
N LEU A 180 25.39 15.47 -12.78
CA LEU A 180 24.74 15.92 -14.02
C LEU A 180 25.43 15.36 -15.27
N ALA A 181 26.77 15.29 -15.29
CA ALA A 181 27.52 14.71 -16.40
C ALA A 181 27.27 13.20 -16.52
N ASP A 182 27.28 12.46 -15.41
CA ASP A 182 27.01 11.03 -15.35
C ASP A 182 25.60 10.69 -15.89
N ARG A 183 24.59 11.51 -15.53
CA ARG A 183 23.23 11.37 -16.06
C ARG A 183 23.18 11.58 -17.57
N ALA A 184 23.84 12.60 -18.10
CA ALA A 184 23.88 12.87 -19.53
C ALA A 184 24.56 11.73 -20.30
N LEU A 185 25.60 11.11 -19.73
CA LEU A 185 26.24 9.93 -20.31
C LEU A 185 25.31 8.71 -20.34
N LEU A 186 24.52 8.48 -19.28
CA LEU A 186 23.49 7.43 -19.24
C LEU A 186 22.38 7.66 -20.28
N GLU A 187 22.03 8.92 -20.56
CA GLU A 187 21.07 9.30 -21.60
C GLU A 187 21.66 9.30 -23.02
N ARG A 188 22.94 8.94 -23.16
CA ARG A 188 23.71 8.99 -24.41
C ARG A 188 23.86 10.39 -24.99
N ASP A 189 23.69 11.45 -24.19
CA ASP A 189 23.96 12.84 -24.57
C ASP A 189 25.41 13.23 -24.23
N MET A 190 26.33 12.71 -25.04
CA MET A 190 27.77 12.98 -24.93
C MET A 190 28.08 14.47 -25.08
N ILE A 191 27.31 15.20 -25.88
CA ILE A 191 27.54 16.62 -26.16
C ILE A 191 27.25 17.44 -24.91
N ALA A 192 26.13 17.18 -24.23
CA ALA A 192 25.79 17.84 -22.99
C ALA A 192 26.82 17.54 -21.89
N ALA A 193 27.26 16.29 -21.76
CA ALA A 193 28.26 15.88 -20.78
C ALA A 193 29.61 16.59 -20.98
N VAL A 194 30.15 16.56 -22.22
CA VAL A 194 31.43 17.24 -22.54
C VAL A 194 31.33 18.75 -22.30
N ARG A 195 30.24 19.38 -22.74
CA ARG A 195 30.03 20.82 -22.57
C ARG A 195 30.03 21.21 -21.10
N LEU A 196 29.31 20.44 -20.27
CA LEU A 196 29.22 20.69 -18.83
C LEU A 196 30.60 20.57 -18.15
N LEU A 197 31.34 19.50 -18.44
CA LEU A 197 32.67 19.25 -17.85
C LEU A 197 33.70 20.30 -18.28
N LYS A 198 33.71 20.71 -19.56
CA LYS A 198 34.58 21.80 -20.04
C LYS A 198 34.27 23.13 -19.37
N THR A 199 32.98 23.48 -19.32
CA THR A 199 32.51 24.73 -18.69
C THR A 199 32.96 24.80 -17.22
N HIS A 200 32.87 23.69 -16.50
CA HIS A 200 33.36 23.63 -15.12
C HIS A 200 34.87 23.87 -15.04
N ILE A 201 35.69 23.18 -15.84
CA ILE A 201 37.15 23.33 -15.82
C ILE A 201 37.56 24.79 -16.14
N ASP A 202 36.95 25.38 -17.16
CA ASP A 202 37.25 26.76 -17.57
C ASP A 202 36.87 27.77 -16.48
N ARG A 203 35.70 27.59 -15.86
CA ARG A 203 35.21 28.45 -14.79
C ARG A 203 36.07 28.34 -13.54
N THR A 204 36.41 27.12 -13.13
CA THR A 204 37.23 26.90 -11.95
C THR A 204 38.66 27.43 -12.13
N ARG A 205 39.21 27.35 -13.35
CA ARG A 205 40.49 27.98 -13.68
C ARG A 205 40.41 29.51 -13.63
N ALA A 206 39.32 30.11 -14.11
CA ALA A 206 39.13 31.55 -14.11
C ALA A 206 38.93 32.11 -12.68
N GLU A 207 38.16 31.43 -11.84
CA GLU A 207 37.78 31.92 -10.51
C GLU A 207 38.78 31.52 -9.40
N LEU A 208 39.41 30.34 -9.49
CA LEU A 208 40.32 29.81 -8.45
C LEU A 208 41.80 29.70 -8.90
N GLY A 209 42.11 30.07 -10.15
CA GLY A 209 43.48 30.06 -10.70
C GLY A 209 44.10 28.66 -10.88
N THR A 210 43.35 27.57 -10.61
CA THR A 210 43.82 26.18 -10.68
C THR A 210 42.73 25.25 -11.26
N ASN A 211 43.07 24.02 -11.64
CA ASN A 211 42.08 22.97 -11.94
C ASN A 211 42.00 22.00 -10.75
N PRO A 212 41.11 22.23 -9.76
CA PRO A 212 41.16 21.55 -8.48
C PRO A 212 40.57 20.14 -8.49
N ASN A 213 39.80 19.72 -9.49
CA ASN A 213 39.15 18.40 -9.48
C ASN A 213 39.74 17.42 -10.52
N PRO A 214 40.58 16.45 -10.08
CA PRO A 214 41.19 15.47 -10.97
C PRO A 214 40.18 14.46 -11.56
N GLU A 215 39.04 14.22 -10.91
CA GLU A 215 38.00 13.30 -11.37
C GLU A 215 37.24 13.88 -12.57
N ILE A 216 36.87 15.17 -12.54
CA ILE A 216 36.23 15.86 -13.67
C ILE A 216 37.16 15.91 -14.87
N ALA A 217 38.46 16.16 -14.65
CA ALA A 217 39.45 16.15 -15.72
C ALA A 217 39.66 14.75 -16.32
N ARG A 218 39.59 13.69 -15.50
CA ARG A 218 39.63 12.29 -15.97
C ARG A 218 38.38 11.93 -16.76
N LEU A 219 37.20 12.29 -16.26
CA LEU A 219 35.93 12.02 -16.93
C LEU A 219 35.87 12.70 -18.30
N LEU A 220 36.26 13.98 -18.39
CA LEU A 220 36.32 14.69 -19.67
C LEU A 220 37.25 13.98 -20.67
N ARG A 221 38.47 13.58 -20.25
CA ARG A 221 39.42 12.87 -21.13
C ARG A 221 38.86 11.54 -21.66
N ARG A 222 38.14 10.78 -20.84
CA ARG A 222 37.52 9.51 -21.24
C ARG A 222 36.42 9.73 -22.28
N VAL A 223 35.54 10.69 -22.01
CA VAL A 223 34.41 11.05 -22.88
C VAL A 223 34.92 11.60 -24.22
N GLU A 224 35.98 12.41 -24.24
CA GLU A 224 36.61 12.92 -25.45
C GLU A 224 37.32 11.84 -26.30
N ARG A 225 37.79 10.76 -25.67
CA ARG A 225 38.42 9.61 -26.37
C ARG A 225 37.43 8.61 -26.94
N GLY A 226 36.12 8.81 -26.71
CA GLY A 226 35.09 7.88 -27.18
C GLY A 226 35.15 6.50 -26.50
N GLU A 227 35.79 6.40 -25.33
CA GLU A 227 35.87 5.18 -24.54
C GLU A 227 34.45 4.80 -24.06
N ARG A 228 33.81 3.85 -24.76
CA ARG A 228 32.52 3.28 -24.39
C ARG A 228 32.69 2.36 -23.18
N THR A 229 31.71 2.38 -22.26
CA THR A 229 31.57 1.39 -21.18
C THR A 229 31.50 -0.02 -21.76
N ALA A 230 32.40 -0.90 -21.32
CA ALA A 230 32.63 -2.24 -21.88
C ALA A 230 31.53 -3.29 -21.59
N LEU A 231 30.25 -2.90 -21.54
CA LEU A 231 29.10 -3.79 -21.35
C LEU A 231 28.25 -3.99 -22.61
N ASP A 232 28.75 -3.60 -23.79
CA ASP A 232 28.04 -3.83 -25.05
C ASP A 232 28.35 -5.24 -25.61
N ASP A 233 28.04 -6.27 -24.82
CA ASP A 233 28.00 -7.67 -25.27
C ASP A 233 26.54 -8.06 -25.54
N GLY A 234 25.94 -7.42 -26.56
CA GLY A 234 24.88 -7.91 -27.44
C GLY A 234 23.64 -8.66 -26.92
N ARG A 235 23.36 -8.72 -25.60
CA ARG A 235 22.26 -9.52 -25.02
C ARG A 235 21.48 -8.85 -23.89
N THR A 236 21.66 -7.56 -23.64
CA THR A 236 21.06 -6.90 -22.47
C THR A 236 19.56 -6.60 -22.68
N ARG A 237 18.71 -7.39 -22.02
CA ARG A 237 17.38 -6.95 -21.55
C ARG A 237 17.56 -5.68 -20.68
N PRO A 238 16.62 -4.72 -20.68
CA PRO A 238 16.69 -3.58 -19.77
C PRO A 238 16.64 -4.08 -18.30
N ASP A 239 17.73 -3.89 -17.56
CA ASP A 239 17.87 -4.31 -16.16
C ASP A 239 17.04 -3.40 -15.22
N PHE A 240 15.75 -3.68 -15.10
CA PHE A 240 14.93 -3.11 -14.04
C PHE A 240 15.26 -3.83 -12.72
N LEU A 241 15.99 -3.16 -11.82
CA LEU A 241 16.18 -3.63 -10.45
C LEU A 241 15.16 -2.92 -9.55
N ILE A 242 14.23 -3.68 -8.95
CA ILE A 242 13.11 -3.14 -8.17
C ILE A 242 13.20 -3.66 -6.74
N GLY A 243 13.09 -2.78 -5.74
CA GLY A 243 13.00 -3.17 -4.33
C GLY A 243 14.29 -3.78 -3.77
N ARG A 244 15.44 -3.36 -4.30
CA ARG A 244 16.78 -3.83 -3.91
C ARG A 244 17.71 -2.71 -3.48
N GLU A 245 17.15 -1.56 -3.11
CA GLU A 245 17.88 -0.35 -2.76
C GLU A 245 18.71 -0.56 -1.48
N ALA A 246 18.17 -1.30 -0.50
CA ALA A 246 18.87 -1.57 0.74
C ALA A 246 20.08 -2.50 0.55
N GLU A 247 19.92 -3.56 -0.25
CA GLU A 247 21.00 -4.50 -0.56
C GLU A 247 22.07 -3.85 -1.43
N LEU A 248 21.68 -3.02 -2.40
CA LEU A 248 22.62 -2.24 -3.19
C LEU A 248 23.41 -1.25 -2.31
N ALA A 249 22.75 -0.55 -1.38
CA ALA A 249 23.41 0.36 -0.46
C ALA A 249 24.42 -0.34 0.46
N ARG A 250 24.18 -1.60 0.84
CA ARG A 250 25.16 -2.42 1.59
C ARG A 250 26.40 -2.73 0.75
N LEU A 251 26.20 -3.16 -0.50
CA LEU A 251 27.30 -3.39 -1.44
C LEU A 251 28.11 -2.11 -1.69
N GLU A 252 27.44 -0.96 -1.81
CA GLU A 252 28.09 0.35 -1.92
C GLU A 252 28.87 0.72 -0.66
N ALA A 253 28.34 0.44 0.53
CA ALA A 253 29.04 0.66 1.79
C ALA A 253 30.33 -0.17 1.86
N VAL A 254 30.30 -1.44 1.45
CA VAL A 254 31.49 -2.30 1.37
C VAL A 254 32.52 -1.73 0.39
N ALA A 255 32.09 -1.33 -0.81
CA ALA A 255 33.00 -0.73 -1.78
C ALA A 255 33.63 0.58 -1.28
N ASN A 256 32.89 1.40 -0.52
CA ASN A 256 33.45 2.62 0.06
C ASN A 256 34.49 2.31 1.14
N ARG A 257 34.32 1.24 1.95
CA ARG A 257 35.36 0.81 2.91
C ARG A 257 36.69 0.48 2.22
N VAL A 258 36.63 -0.14 1.03
CA VAL A 258 37.84 -0.40 0.23
C VAL A 258 38.56 0.92 -0.08
N VAL A 259 37.84 1.94 -0.53
CA VAL A 259 38.42 3.25 -0.89
C VAL A 259 38.95 4.00 0.35
N ASP A 260 38.14 4.07 1.40
CA ASP A 260 38.41 4.88 2.59
C ASP A 260 39.56 4.34 3.44
N SER A 261 39.85 3.04 3.33
CA SER A 261 40.92 2.39 4.09
C SER A 261 42.32 2.98 3.82
N GLY A 262 42.55 3.58 2.64
CA GLY A 262 43.83 4.19 2.25
C GLY A 262 45.04 3.23 2.28
N ARG A 263 44.80 1.94 2.51
CA ARG A 263 45.78 0.85 2.59
C ARG A 263 45.24 -0.34 1.81
N PRO A 264 46.07 -1.17 1.18
CA PRO A 264 45.56 -2.25 0.38
C PRO A 264 44.86 -3.31 1.24
N VAL A 265 43.57 -3.56 0.98
CA VAL A 265 42.68 -4.47 1.70
C VAL A 265 41.80 -5.20 0.68
N TYR A 266 41.51 -6.49 0.95
CA TYR A 266 40.49 -7.28 0.26
C TYR A 266 39.21 -7.26 1.10
N GLU A 267 38.15 -6.63 0.61
CA GLU A 267 36.81 -6.82 1.17
C GLU A 267 36.10 -7.93 0.38
N THR A 268 35.31 -8.76 1.06
CA THR A 268 34.60 -9.89 0.46
C THR A 268 33.12 -9.87 0.86
N CYS A 269 32.20 -9.90 -0.11
CA CYS A 269 30.77 -9.93 0.16
C CYS A 269 30.10 -11.12 -0.50
N LEU A 270 29.34 -11.89 0.27
CA LEU A 270 28.53 -13.00 -0.22
C LEU A 270 27.07 -12.56 -0.35
N ILE A 271 26.47 -12.78 -1.51
CA ILE A 271 25.04 -12.56 -1.76
C ILE A 271 24.36 -13.92 -1.78
N CYS A 272 23.55 -14.18 -0.78
CA CYS A 272 22.82 -15.41 -0.58
C CYS A 272 21.35 -15.23 -0.98
N GLY A 273 20.73 -16.28 -1.51
CA GLY A 273 19.28 -16.26 -1.70
C GLY A 273 18.77 -17.39 -2.58
N ALA A 274 17.44 -17.55 -2.58
CA ALA A 274 16.76 -18.58 -3.36
C ALA A 274 17.07 -18.48 -4.89
N PRO A 275 16.92 -19.57 -5.64
CA PRO A 275 16.98 -19.52 -7.11
C PRO A 275 15.98 -18.51 -7.68
N GLY A 276 16.40 -17.73 -8.69
CA GLY A 276 15.52 -16.74 -9.35
C GLY A 276 15.24 -15.45 -8.56
N ILE A 277 15.76 -15.32 -7.34
CA ILE A 277 15.47 -14.17 -6.45
C ILE A 277 16.07 -12.82 -6.92
N GLY A 278 16.97 -12.85 -7.90
CA GLY A 278 17.62 -11.65 -8.47
C GLY A 278 19.09 -11.41 -8.11
N LYS A 279 19.82 -12.43 -7.60
CA LYS A 279 21.26 -12.33 -7.24
C LYS A 279 22.11 -11.78 -8.39
N SER A 280 22.06 -12.44 -9.55
CA SER A 280 22.82 -12.05 -10.75
C SER A 280 22.46 -10.65 -11.23
N SER A 281 21.18 -10.26 -11.17
CA SER A 281 20.74 -8.92 -11.55
C SER A 281 21.27 -7.85 -10.59
N LEU A 282 21.32 -8.14 -9.28
CA LEU A 282 21.91 -7.25 -8.29
C LEU A 282 23.42 -7.09 -8.50
N ILE A 283 24.16 -8.20 -8.70
CA ILE A 283 25.60 -8.18 -8.99
C ILE A 283 25.87 -7.35 -10.25
N ARG A 284 25.13 -7.58 -11.34
CA ARG A 284 25.28 -6.82 -12.59
C ARG A 284 24.99 -5.33 -12.42
N ARG A 285 23.91 -4.99 -11.69
CA ARG A 285 23.56 -3.58 -11.43
C ARG A 285 24.64 -2.88 -10.60
N PHE A 286 25.19 -3.56 -9.60
CA PHE A 286 26.26 -3.05 -8.76
C PHE A 286 27.59 -2.92 -9.54
N ALA A 287 27.93 -3.94 -10.33
CA ALA A 287 29.07 -3.91 -11.24
C ALA A 287 29.02 -2.70 -12.18
N ALA A 288 27.85 -2.42 -12.77
CA ALA A 288 27.65 -1.25 -13.62
C ALA A 288 27.84 0.08 -12.86
N SER A 289 27.45 0.17 -11.58
CA SER A 289 27.65 1.38 -10.78
C SER A 289 29.13 1.62 -10.44
N LEU A 290 29.90 0.57 -10.14
CA LEU A 290 31.34 0.69 -9.93
C LEU A 290 32.11 0.99 -11.21
N GLN A 291 31.70 0.43 -12.35
CA GLN A 291 32.29 0.74 -13.64
C GLN A 291 32.10 2.22 -14.03
N ALA A 292 30.95 2.81 -13.69
CA ALA A 292 30.71 4.25 -13.83
C ALA A 292 31.68 5.09 -12.97
N ARG A 293 32.11 4.57 -11.81
CA ARG A 293 33.17 5.13 -10.94
C ARG A 293 34.60 4.79 -11.39
N ALA A 294 34.76 4.21 -12.57
CA ALA A 294 36.05 3.81 -13.16
C ALA A 294 36.80 2.71 -12.41
N TRP A 295 36.10 1.87 -11.63
CA TRP A 295 36.69 0.63 -11.14
C TRP A 295 36.81 -0.35 -12.32
N PRO A 296 37.95 -1.04 -12.50
CA PRO A 296 38.00 -2.23 -13.32
C PRO A 296 37.08 -3.31 -12.73
N VAL A 297 36.22 -3.89 -13.54
CA VAL A 297 35.20 -4.85 -13.12
C VAL A 297 35.35 -6.12 -13.93
N PHE A 298 35.54 -7.25 -13.24
CA PHE A 298 35.68 -8.57 -13.85
C PHE A 298 34.58 -9.48 -13.32
N MET A 299 33.67 -9.89 -14.21
CA MET A 299 32.61 -10.85 -13.87
C MET A 299 32.97 -12.25 -14.37
N VAL A 300 32.76 -13.25 -13.53
CA VAL A 300 33.02 -14.67 -13.77
C VAL A 300 31.74 -15.44 -13.49
N SER A 301 31.35 -16.35 -14.39
CA SER A 301 30.12 -17.12 -14.25
C SER A 301 30.47 -18.57 -13.95
N CYS A 302 30.25 -19.04 -12.72
CA CYS A 302 30.48 -20.44 -12.39
C CYS A 302 29.38 -21.30 -13.00
N GLN A 303 29.75 -22.17 -13.96
CA GLN A 303 28.80 -23.05 -14.64
C GLN A 303 28.81 -24.45 -14.03
N GLU A 304 27.65 -25.11 -14.00
CA GLU A 304 27.47 -26.46 -13.44
C GLU A 304 28.42 -27.49 -14.06
N ILE A 305 28.65 -27.44 -15.38
CA ILE A 305 29.61 -28.32 -16.08
C ILE A 305 31.04 -28.10 -15.55
N GLY A 306 31.38 -26.85 -15.21
CA GLY A 306 32.69 -26.45 -14.74
C GLY A 306 33.05 -26.97 -13.34
N GLN A 307 32.07 -27.33 -12.52
CA GLN A 307 32.30 -27.81 -11.15
C GLN A 307 33.21 -29.05 -11.07
N SER A 308 33.23 -29.86 -12.14
CA SER A 308 34.06 -31.07 -12.26
C SER A 308 35.40 -30.84 -12.97
N ILE A 309 35.65 -29.65 -13.51
CA ILE A 309 36.83 -29.29 -14.30
C ILE A 309 37.78 -28.45 -13.43
N PRO A 310 39.01 -28.91 -13.14
CA PRO A 310 39.94 -28.15 -12.31
C PRO A 310 40.28 -26.78 -12.89
N TYR A 311 40.25 -25.75 -12.04
CA TYR A 311 40.56 -24.36 -12.35
C TYR A 311 39.62 -23.68 -13.36
N ALA A 312 38.41 -24.21 -13.59
CA ALA A 312 37.48 -23.64 -14.56
C ALA A 312 37.15 -22.17 -14.27
N ALA A 313 36.77 -21.85 -13.03
CA ALA A 313 36.43 -20.47 -12.66
C ALA A 313 37.66 -19.53 -12.66
N VAL A 314 38.83 -20.03 -12.22
CA VAL A 314 40.08 -19.25 -12.28
C VAL A 314 40.55 -19.01 -13.71
N SER A 315 40.34 -19.97 -14.62
CA SER A 315 40.64 -19.81 -16.04
C SER A 315 39.77 -18.72 -16.68
N GLU A 316 38.46 -18.69 -16.35
CA GLU A 316 37.57 -17.59 -16.76
C GLU A 316 38.02 -16.24 -16.19
N LEU A 317 38.43 -16.20 -14.91
CA LEU A 317 38.96 -14.99 -14.29
C LEU A 317 40.21 -14.48 -15.02
N ILE A 318 41.17 -15.36 -15.31
CA ILE A 318 42.40 -14.99 -16.04
C ILE A 318 42.06 -14.50 -17.45
N ALA A 319 41.12 -15.16 -18.13
CA ALA A 319 40.64 -14.72 -19.42
C ALA A 319 39.98 -13.33 -19.35
N ALA A 320 39.18 -13.06 -18.31
CA ALA A 320 38.56 -11.76 -18.08
C ALA A 320 39.59 -10.66 -17.78
N LEU A 321 40.54 -10.93 -16.88
CA LEU A 321 41.65 -10.03 -16.55
C LEU A 321 42.50 -9.72 -17.79
N GLY A 322 42.83 -10.73 -18.59
CA GLY A 322 43.64 -10.56 -19.80
C GLY A 322 43.00 -9.68 -20.88
N ARG A 323 41.69 -9.42 -20.83
CA ARG A 323 41.06 -8.43 -21.74
C ARG A 323 41.43 -7.00 -21.38
N ASP A 324 41.86 -6.74 -20.15
CA ASP A 324 42.35 -5.44 -19.72
C ASP A 324 43.83 -5.28 -20.13
N PRO A 325 44.18 -4.25 -20.94
CA PRO A 325 45.56 -4.04 -21.36
C PRO A 325 46.56 -3.91 -20.21
N LEU A 326 46.11 -3.42 -19.05
CA LEU A 326 46.97 -3.25 -17.87
C LEU A 326 47.40 -4.57 -17.26
N ALA A 327 46.62 -5.64 -17.41
CA ALA A 327 46.99 -6.96 -16.90
C ALA A 327 48.26 -7.53 -17.57
N GLY A 328 48.55 -7.08 -18.81
CA GLY A 328 49.79 -7.42 -19.52
C GLY A 328 51.06 -6.79 -18.95
N GLY A 329 50.92 -5.85 -18.01
CA GLY A 329 52.04 -5.25 -17.28
C GLY A 329 52.61 -6.14 -16.16
N ALA A 330 51.97 -7.27 -15.87
CA ALA A 330 52.50 -8.24 -14.91
C ALA A 330 53.81 -8.87 -15.42
N ASP A 331 54.68 -9.30 -14.49
CA ASP A 331 55.96 -9.94 -14.83
C ASP A 331 55.73 -11.11 -15.82
N PRO A 332 56.49 -11.20 -16.93
CA PRO A 332 56.36 -12.27 -17.91
C PRO A 332 56.39 -13.68 -17.32
N LEU A 333 57.11 -13.89 -16.20
CA LEU A 333 57.11 -15.15 -15.47
C LEU A 333 55.72 -15.51 -14.92
N TRP A 334 55.01 -14.54 -14.34
CA TRP A 334 53.68 -14.74 -13.77
C TRP A 334 52.62 -14.88 -14.85
N LEU A 335 52.75 -14.15 -15.95
CA LEU A 335 51.93 -14.38 -17.14
C LEU A 335 52.13 -15.79 -17.71
N ALA A 336 53.36 -16.32 -17.70
CA ALA A 336 53.63 -17.69 -18.10
C ALA A 336 52.94 -18.72 -17.17
N GLU A 337 52.99 -18.53 -15.85
CA GLU A 337 52.27 -19.38 -14.89
C GLU A 337 50.74 -19.34 -15.10
N ALA A 338 50.16 -18.19 -15.46
CA ALA A 338 48.73 -18.07 -15.79
C ALA A 338 48.33 -18.91 -17.02
N THR A 339 49.23 -19.08 -18.00
CA THR A 339 48.96 -19.88 -19.21
C THR A 339 48.76 -21.38 -18.94
N ARG A 340 49.16 -21.88 -17.75
CA ARG A 340 48.93 -23.28 -17.35
C ARG A 340 47.45 -23.65 -17.28
N VAL A 341 46.61 -22.69 -16.87
CA VAL A 341 45.17 -22.87 -16.70
C VAL A 341 44.35 -22.08 -17.73
N CYS A 342 44.93 -21.06 -18.35
CA CYS A 342 44.33 -20.31 -19.44
C CYS A 342 45.31 -20.17 -20.64
N PRO A 343 45.48 -21.22 -21.47
CA PRO A 343 46.42 -21.19 -22.60
C PRO A 343 46.12 -20.07 -23.61
N GLY A 344 44.84 -19.67 -23.72
CA GLY A 344 44.38 -18.59 -24.61
C GLY A 344 45.01 -17.23 -24.32
N LEU A 345 45.58 -17.02 -23.13
CA LEU A 345 46.26 -15.76 -22.76
C LEU A 345 47.44 -15.43 -23.69
N ARG A 346 48.10 -16.45 -24.29
CA ARG A 346 49.19 -16.27 -25.27
C ARG A 346 48.72 -15.59 -26.57
N ALA A 347 47.46 -15.75 -26.93
CA ALA A 347 46.88 -15.07 -28.08
C ALA A 347 46.66 -13.58 -27.82
N VAL A 348 46.47 -13.19 -26.54
CA VAL A 348 46.23 -11.81 -26.13
C VAL A 348 47.54 -11.04 -25.95
N TYR A 349 48.57 -11.68 -25.36
CA TYR A 349 49.90 -11.09 -25.17
C TYR A 349 50.98 -11.93 -25.89
N PRO A 350 51.29 -11.62 -27.16
CA PRO A 350 52.36 -12.26 -27.90
C PRO A 350 53.72 -11.97 -27.24
N GLY A 351 54.42 -13.01 -26.77
CA GLY A 351 55.74 -12.88 -26.13
C GLY A 351 55.84 -13.42 -24.70
N ILE A 352 54.75 -13.97 -24.14
CA ILE A 352 54.81 -14.71 -22.87
C ILE A 352 55.73 -15.94 -23.03
N PRO A 353 56.74 -16.14 -22.15
CA PRO A 353 57.63 -17.31 -22.20
C PRO A 353 56.89 -18.60 -21.77
N ASP A 354 57.52 -19.76 -21.96
CA ASP A 354 56.99 -21.00 -21.40
C ASP A 354 57.10 -21.02 -19.86
N ALA A 355 56.08 -21.58 -19.22
CA ALA A 355 56.05 -21.69 -17.76
C ALA A 355 57.18 -22.63 -17.30
N PRO A 356 58.02 -22.23 -16.32
CA PRO A 356 59.12 -23.07 -15.85
C PRO A 356 58.59 -24.36 -15.20
N ASP A 357 59.31 -25.47 -15.32
CA ASP A 357 58.93 -26.72 -14.65
C ASP A 357 58.76 -26.52 -13.13
N ALA A 358 57.64 -27.02 -12.61
CA ALA A 358 57.23 -26.86 -11.23
C ALA A 358 56.61 -28.16 -10.70
N PRO A 359 56.90 -28.56 -9.44
CA PRO A 359 56.21 -29.68 -8.81
C PRO A 359 54.69 -29.45 -8.75
N THR A 360 53.91 -30.50 -8.98
CA THR A 360 52.43 -30.45 -9.03
C THR A 360 51.81 -29.75 -7.81
N ASP A 361 52.33 -30.00 -6.61
CA ASP A 361 51.84 -29.43 -5.36
C ASP A 361 52.02 -27.90 -5.25
N SER A 362 52.94 -27.34 -6.04
CA SER A 362 53.23 -25.90 -6.07
C SER A 362 52.43 -25.15 -7.14
N ILE A 363 51.77 -25.84 -8.08
CA ILE A 363 51.04 -25.22 -9.19
C ILE A 363 49.95 -24.28 -8.66
N ARG A 364 49.15 -24.71 -7.68
CA ARG A 364 48.09 -23.87 -7.09
C ARG A 364 48.62 -22.55 -6.49
N LEU A 365 49.79 -22.58 -5.86
CA LEU A 365 50.41 -21.40 -5.24
C LEU A 365 50.94 -20.44 -6.31
N ARG A 366 51.49 -20.99 -7.40
CA ARG A 366 51.99 -20.23 -8.56
C ARG A 366 50.85 -19.63 -9.38
N VAL A 367 49.76 -20.36 -9.59
CA VAL A 367 48.55 -19.85 -10.26
C VAL A 367 47.89 -18.76 -9.41
N ALA A 368 47.78 -18.96 -8.09
CA ALA A 368 47.28 -17.92 -7.19
C ALA A 368 48.17 -16.65 -7.21
N GLU A 369 49.49 -16.82 -7.23
CA GLU A 369 50.43 -15.71 -7.41
C GLU A 369 50.24 -15.03 -8.77
N ALA A 370 50.09 -15.79 -9.85
CA ALA A 370 49.87 -15.25 -11.19
C ALA A 370 48.61 -14.37 -11.27
N VAL A 371 47.49 -14.87 -10.74
CA VAL A 371 46.23 -14.11 -10.66
C VAL A 371 46.41 -12.85 -9.83
N LEU A 372 47.08 -12.95 -8.67
CA LEU A 372 47.37 -11.79 -7.82
C LEU A 372 48.18 -10.72 -8.57
N ARG A 373 49.18 -11.12 -9.35
CA ARG A 373 50.05 -10.22 -10.12
C ARG A 373 49.33 -9.52 -11.27
N MET A 374 48.41 -10.23 -11.91
CA MET A 374 47.52 -9.62 -12.90
C MET A 374 46.56 -8.62 -12.26
N ILE A 375 46.01 -8.93 -11.08
CA ILE A 375 45.16 -8.01 -10.32
C ILE A 375 45.96 -6.78 -9.86
N GLU A 376 47.20 -6.96 -9.37
CA GLU A 376 48.13 -5.88 -9.00
C GLU A 376 48.33 -4.92 -10.19
N ALA A 377 48.65 -5.46 -11.38
CA ALA A 377 48.90 -4.65 -12.57
C ALA A 377 47.67 -3.83 -13.01
N VAL A 378 46.47 -4.36 -12.85
CA VAL A 378 45.21 -3.65 -13.17
C VAL A 378 44.87 -2.60 -12.10
N ALA A 379 45.20 -2.88 -10.84
CA ALA A 379 44.83 -2.05 -9.70
C ALA A 379 45.79 -0.88 -9.40
N ASP A 380 46.87 -0.73 -10.18
CA ASP A 380 47.86 0.35 -10.04
C ASP A 380 47.24 1.77 -10.04
N HIS A 381 46.01 1.92 -10.53
CA HIS A 381 45.32 3.21 -10.65
C HIS A 381 44.02 3.30 -9.83
N GLY A 382 43.69 2.29 -9.03
CA GLY A 382 42.50 2.30 -8.20
C GLY A 382 41.99 0.91 -7.82
N PRO A 383 40.91 0.85 -7.03
CA PRO A 383 40.29 -0.40 -6.60
C PRO A 383 39.65 -1.21 -7.75
N VAL A 384 39.70 -2.54 -7.64
CA VAL A 384 39.16 -3.50 -8.63
C VAL A 384 38.00 -4.30 -8.04
N LEU A 385 36.96 -4.58 -8.84
CA LEU A 385 35.87 -5.50 -8.50
C LEU A 385 36.06 -6.85 -9.20
N LEU A 386 36.03 -7.94 -8.44
CA LEU A 386 35.94 -9.32 -8.93
C LEU A 386 34.58 -9.89 -8.53
N ALA A 387 33.70 -10.17 -9.49
CA ALA A 387 32.36 -10.68 -9.24
C ALA A 387 32.22 -12.12 -9.73
N PHE A 388 31.78 -13.01 -8.86
CA PHE A 388 31.53 -14.42 -9.17
C PHE A 388 30.04 -14.71 -9.06
N ASP A 389 29.42 -15.10 -10.17
CA ASP A 389 28.03 -15.54 -10.19
C ASP A 389 27.95 -17.07 -10.02
N ASP A 390 26.90 -17.54 -9.35
CA ASP A 390 26.62 -18.96 -9.08
C ASP A 390 27.76 -19.77 -8.44
N LEU A 391 28.37 -19.23 -7.36
CA LEU A 391 29.46 -19.85 -6.61
C LEU A 391 29.21 -21.28 -6.12
N GLN A 392 27.95 -21.73 -6.04
CA GLN A 392 27.64 -23.13 -5.76
C GLN A 392 28.26 -24.13 -6.76
N PHE A 393 28.60 -23.67 -7.96
CA PHE A 393 29.25 -24.47 -9.00
C PHE A 393 30.77 -24.27 -9.07
N LEU A 394 31.37 -23.62 -8.07
CA LEU A 394 32.81 -23.41 -8.01
C LEU A 394 33.55 -24.75 -7.89
N ASP A 395 34.55 -24.98 -8.73
CA ASP A 395 35.38 -26.19 -8.67
C ASP A 395 36.35 -26.14 -7.48
N PRO A 396 36.72 -27.29 -6.87
CA PRO A 396 37.58 -27.32 -5.68
C PRO A 396 38.94 -26.65 -5.87
N ALA A 397 39.56 -26.75 -7.05
CA ALA A 397 40.87 -26.18 -7.32
C ALA A 397 40.81 -24.63 -7.42
N SER A 398 39.77 -24.09 -8.05
CA SER A 398 39.50 -22.65 -8.05
C SER A 398 39.18 -22.13 -6.65
N GLN A 399 38.46 -22.90 -5.83
CA GLN A 399 38.19 -22.54 -4.44
C GLN A 399 39.48 -22.40 -3.62
N GLU A 400 40.44 -23.31 -3.78
CA GLU A 400 41.77 -23.20 -3.13
C GLU A 400 42.50 -21.93 -3.57
N VAL A 401 42.48 -21.58 -4.86
CA VAL A 401 43.13 -20.36 -5.37
C VAL A 401 42.47 -19.10 -4.80
N LEU A 402 41.13 -19.01 -4.79
CA LEU A 402 40.40 -17.87 -4.22
C LEU A 402 40.62 -17.76 -2.69
N PHE A 403 40.72 -18.89 -2.00
CA PHE A 403 41.07 -18.91 -0.57
C PHE A 403 42.48 -18.34 -0.33
N LEU A 404 43.45 -18.70 -1.17
CA LEU A 404 44.81 -18.18 -1.08
C LEU A 404 44.87 -16.67 -1.38
N LEU A 405 44.07 -16.17 -2.33
CA LEU A 405 44.00 -14.74 -2.66
C LEU A 405 43.47 -13.91 -1.49
N THR A 406 42.38 -14.37 -0.84
CA THR A 406 41.72 -13.65 0.26
C THR A 406 42.53 -13.64 1.57
N ARG A 407 43.48 -14.58 1.75
CA ARG A 407 44.27 -14.72 2.99
C ARG A 407 45.59 -13.94 3.02
N ARG A 408 46.01 -13.34 1.91
CA ARG A 408 47.30 -12.63 1.86
C ARG A 408 47.14 -11.17 2.31
N PRO A 409 48.03 -10.64 3.17
CA PRO A 409 47.98 -9.24 3.57
C PRO A 409 48.12 -8.34 2.34
N GLY A 410 47.19 -7.41 2.19
CA GLY A 410 46.90 -6.73 0.92
C GLY A 410 48.09 -5.97 0.34
N ARG A 411 48.31 -6.17 -0.96
CA ARG A 411 49.08 -5.27 -1.84
C ARG A 411 48.20 -4.47 -2.80
N VAL A 412 46.91 -4.85 -2.89
CA VAL A 412 45.92 -4.29 -3.81
C VAL A 412 44.65 -3.88 -3.08
N LEU A 413 43.97 -2.84 -3.58
CA LEU A 413 42.60 -2.51 -3.21
C LEU A 413 41.65 -3.34 -4.08
N ALA A 414 40.96 -4.32 -3.50
CA ALA A 414 40.03 -5.15 -4.27
C ALA A 414 38.77 -5.50 -3.48
N PHE A 415 37.65 -5.54 -4.20
CA PHE A 415 36.38 -6.04 -3.70
C PHE A 415 36.02 -7.33 -4.43
N ILE A 416 35.81 -8.42 -3.69
CA ILE A 416 35.32 -9.68 -4.22
C ILE A 416 33.85 -9.86 -3.83
N VAL A 417 32.96 -10.02 -4.81
CA VAL A 417 31.54 -10.32 -4.57
C VAL A 417 31.17 -11.67 -5.15
N GLY A 418 30.39 -12.46 -4.42
CA GLY A 418 29.97 -13.80 -4.81
C GLY A 418 28.46 -13.99 -4.69
N GLY A 419 27.81 -14.61 -5.66
CA GLY A 419 26.40 -15.04 -5.56
C GLY A 419 26.29 -16.53 -5.27
N THR A 420 25.54 -16.95 -4.24
CA THR A 420 25.30 -18.37 -3.93
C THR A 420 23.84 -18.64 -3.52
N ARG A 421 23.44 -19.91 -3.50
CA ARG A 421 22.15 -20.36 -2.95
C ARG A 421 22.21 -20.46 -1.43
N THR A 422 21.06 -20.27 -0.78
CA THR A 422 20.93 -20.40 0.67
C THR A 422 21.33 -21.80 1.14
N GLY A 423 22.23 -21.89 2.11
CA GLY A 423 22.70 -23.17 2.69
C GLY A 423 23.88 -23.81 1.98
N GLU A 424 24.25 -23.35 0.77
CA GLU A 424 25.43 -23.80 0.02
C GLU A 424 26.59 -22.83 0.30
N VAL A 425 27.16 -22.94 1.51
CA VAL A 425 28.26 -22.06 1.96
C VAL A 425 29.57 -22.52 1.32
N SER A 426 30.17 -21.66 0.49
CA SER A 426 31.53 -21.87 -0.03
C SER A 426 32.54 -21.64 1.09
N GLY A 427 33.56 -22.49 1.21
CA GLY A 427 34.59 -22.44 2.27
C GLY A 427 35.56 -21.25 2.18
N LEU A 428 35.12 -20.13 1.61
CA LEU A 428 35.86 -18.87 1.49
C LEU A 428 35.54 -17.94 2.67
N PRO A 429 36.50 -17.12 3.14
CA PRO A 429 36.24 -16.13 4.20
C PRO A 429 35.49 -14.90 3.65
N TRP A 430 34.24 -14.74 4.08
CA TRP A 430 33.37 -13.60 3.70
C TRP A 430 33.32 -12.55 4.81
N THR A 431 33.62 -11.29 4.51
CA THR A 431 33.56 -10.18 5.47
C THR A 431 32.13 -9.69 5.71
N GLU A 432 31.26 -9.78 4.69
CA GLU A 432 29.87 -9.39 4.77
C GLU A 432 28.99 -10.40 4.01
N THR A 433 27.77 -10.62 4.50
CA THR A 433 26.78 -11.48 3.85
C THR A 433 25.46 -10.73 3.69
N VAL A 434 24.91 -10.75 2.48
CA VAL A 434 23.65 -10.11 2.11
C VAL A 434 22.65 -11.19 1.69
N ASP A 435 21.63 -11.40 2.53
CA ASP A 435 20.56 -12.36 2.27
C ASP A 435 19.40 -11.70 1.52
N LEU A 436 19.17 -12.10 0.27
CA LEU A 436 18.07 -11.60 -0.55
C LEU A 436 16.74 -12.23 -0.13
N GLN A 437 15.82 -11.37 0.28
CA GLN A 437 14.44 -11.74 0.58
C GLN A 437 13.54 -11.63 -0.67
N PRO A 438 12.39 -12.31 -0.72
CA PRO A 438 11.39 -12.07 -1.77
C PRO A 438 10.92 -10.61 -1.80
N LEU A 439 10.51 -10.14 -2.98
CA LEU A 439 9.95 -8.79 -3.12
C LEU A 439 8.65 -8.68 -2.33
N ASP A 440 8.46 -7.55 -1.65
CA ASP A 440 7.17 -7.25 -1.04
C ASP A 440 6.08 -7.01 -2.10
N ARG A 441 4.82 -6.91 -1.63
CA ARG A 441 3.66 -6.74 -2.51
C ARG A 441 3.77 -5.51 -3.40
N LEU A 442 4.30 -4.39 -2.90
CA LEU A 442 4.38 -3.13 -3.65
C LEU A 442 5.42 -3.24 -4.77
N HIS A 443 6.61 -3.75 -4.44
CA HIS A 443 7.70 -3.97 -5.39
C HIS A 443 7.33 -5.03 -6.44
N ALA A 444 6.67 -6.11 -6.04
CA ALA A 444 6.19 -7.13 -6.97
C ALA A 444 5.11 -6.60 -7.93
N LEU A 445 4.18 -5.77 -7.46
CA LEU A 445 3.20 -5.09 -8.33
C LEU A 445 3.86 -4.11 -9.29
N THR A 446 4.92 -3.43 -8.84
CA THR A 446 5.73 -2.53 -9.67
C THR A 446 6.42 -3.31 -10.77
N LEU A 447 7.01 -4.47 -10.45
CA LEU A 447 7.60 -5.38 -11.44
C LEU A 447 6.57 -5.86 -12.46
N ILE A 448 5.39 -6.30 -12.02
CA ILE A 448 4.31 -6.73 -12.94
C ILE A 448 3.91 -5.59 -13.88
N ARG A 449 3.80 -4.36 -13.36
CA ARG A 449 3.44 -3.17 -14.15
C ARG A 449 4.51 -2.86 -15.20
N ASP A 450 5.77 -2.83 -14.80
CA ASP A 450 6.89 -2.42 -15.65
C ASP A 450 7.19 -3.48 -16.73
N LEU A 451 7.03 -4.77 -16.40
CA LEU A 451 7.07 -5.82 -17.40
C LEU A 451 5.89 -5.72 -18.39
N SER A 452 4.79 -5.04 -18.05
CA SER A 452 3.53 -4.95 -18.83
C SER A 452 3.36 -3.64 -19.62
N THR A 453 4.44 -2.94 -19.96
CA THR A 453 4.36 -1.67 -20.72
C THR A 453 3.86 -1.86 -22.16
N ASP A 454 4.20 -2.99 -22.79
CA ASP A 454 3.95 -3.23 -24.22
C ASP A 454 2.78 -4.19 -24.47
N SER A 455 1.95 -4.48 -23.46
CA SER A 455 0.91 -5.52 -23.53
C SER A 455 -0.31 -5.22 -22.65
N LYS A 456 -1.41 -5.98 -22.84
CA LYS A 456 -2.59 -5.93 -21.97
C LYS A 456 -2.17 -6.14 -20.52
N ARG A 457 -2.56 -5.23 -19.63
CA ARG A 457 -2.27 -5.36 -18.20
C ARG A 457 -3.19 -6.42 -17.57
N PRO A 458 -2.66 -7.30 -16.71
CA PRO A 458 -3.50 -8.22 -15.95
C PRO A 458 -4.45 -7.45 -15.04
N ASP A 459 -5.67 -7.94 -14.91
CA ASP A 459 -6.66 -7.41 -13.97
C ASP A 459 -6.29 -7.69 -12.51
N ALA A 460 -7.16 -7.32 -11.56
CA ALA A 460 -6.85 -7.48 -10.14
C ALA A 460 -6.73 -8.94 -9.72
N GLU A 461 -7.58 -9.83 -10.23
CA GLU A 461 -7.64 -11.25 -9.87
C GLU A 461 -6.37 -11.97 -10.34
N ILE A 462 -5.95 -11.73 -11.59
CA ILE A 462 -4.73 -12.31 -12.15
C ILE A 462 -3.48 -11.77 -11.42
N ARG A 463 -3.42 -10.47 -11.10
CA ARG A 463 -2.28 -9.91 -10.35
C ARG A 463 -2.16 -10.54 -8.97
N ASP A 464 -3.28 -10.71 -8.26
CA ASP A 464 -3.26 -11.32 -6.93
C ASP A 464 -2.90 -12.81 -6.99
N ALA A 465 -3.29 -13.53 -8.04
CA ALA A 465 -2.85 -14.90 -8.30
C ALA A 465 -1.33 -14.99 -8.56
N ILE A 466 -0.78 -14.12 -9.40
CA ILE A 466 0.67 -14.05 -9.66
C ILE A 466 1.43 -13.80 -8.35
N LEU A 467 0.99 -12.84 -7.54
CA LEU A 467 1.63 -12.52 -6.26
C LEU A 467 1.60 -13.70 -5.28
N ARG A 468 0.45 -14.36 -5.16
CA ARG A 468 0.26 -15.51 -4.27
C ARG A 468 1.12 -16.70 -4.69
N LEU A 469 1.16 -17.02 -5.99
CA LEU A 469 1.94 -18.15 -6.49
C LEU A 469 3.45 -17.87 -6.46
N SER A 470 3.87 -16.67 -6.86
CA SER A 470 5.29 -16.31 -6.90
C SER A 470 5.91 -16.08 -5.52
N LEU A 471 5.10 -15.72 -4.52
CA LEU A 471 5.53 -15.26 -3.20
C LEU A 471 6.63 -14.19 -3.28
N GLY A 472 6.55 -13.30 -4.28
CA GLY A 472 7.53 -12.22 -4.46
C GLY A 472 8.84 -12.63 -5.13
N ASN A 473 8.99 -13.87 -5.61
CA ASN A 473 10.16 -14.28 -6.39
C ASN A 473 10.10 -13.65 -7.81
N PRO A 474 11.06 -12.78 -8.19
CA PRO A 474 11.04 -12.08 -9.48
C PRO A 474 10.97 -12.99 -10.70
N TYR A 475 11.73 -14.10 -10.68
CA TYR A 475 11.71 -15.07 -11.78
C TYR A 475 10.34 -15.72 -11.94
N HIS A 476 9.72 -16.15 -10.83
CA HIS A 476 8.37 -16.72 -10.88
C HIS A 476 7.33 -15.69 -11.36
N ILE A 477 7.45 -14.42 -10.96
CA ILE A 477 6.58 -13.34 -11.45
C ILE A 477 6.70 -13.22 -12.98
N GLU A 478 7.92 -13.13 -13.51
CA GLU A 478 8.17 -13.00 -14.94
C GLU A 478 7.61 -14.19 -15.73
N VAL A 479 7.84 -15.41 -15.24
CA VAL A 479 7.40 -16.64 -15.89
C VAL A 479 5.88 -16.78 -15.87
N LEU A 480 5.23 -16.54 -14.73
CA LEU A 480 3.76 -16.59 -14.61
C LEU A 480 3.08 -15.49 -15.44
N LEU A 481 3.68 -14.30 -15.48
CA LEU A 481 3.19 -13.21 -16.31
C LEU A 481 3.34 -13.51 -17.81
N THR A 482 4.44 -14.17 -18.20
CA THR A 482 4.67 -14.61 -19.57
C THR A 482 3.68 -15.70 -19.98
N ASP A 483 3.45 -16.70 -19.11
CA ASP A 483 2.44 -17.74 -19.31
C ASP A 483 1.04 -17.13 -19.51
N TRP A 484 0.65 -16.18 -18.66
CA TRP A 484 -0.62 -15.46 -18.81
C TRP A 484 -0.71 -14.68 -20.12
N ARG A 485 0.37 -14.06 -20.58
CA ARG A 485 0.36 -13.33 -21.85
C ARG A 485 0.12 -14.25 -23.03
N MET A 486 0.77 -15.41 -23.03
CA MET A 486 0.68 -16.37 -24.11
C MET A 486 -0.66 -17.10 -24.14
N HIS A 487 -1.19 -17.47 -22.96
CA HIS A 487 -2.35 -18.38 -22.86
C HIS A 487 -3.63 -17.72 -22.32
N GLN A 488 -3.56 -16.52 -21.74
CA GLN A 488 -4.70 -15.77 -21.19
C GLN A 488 -5.55 -16.62 -20.23
N GLU A 489 -6.80 -16.94 -20.60
CA GLU A 489 -7.73 -17.75 -19.80
C GLU A 489 -7.22 -19.18 -19.59
N ASP A 490 -6.38 -19.68 -20.50
CA ASP A 490 -5.76 -21.01 -20.44
C ASP A 490 -4.41 -21.03 -19.68
N SER A 491 -4.07 -19.95 -18.97
CA SER A 491 -2.84 -19.88 -18.17
C SER A 491 -3.02 -20.43 -16.75
N LEU A 492 -1.90 -20.78 -16.11
CA LEU A 492 -1.92 -21.28 -14.72
C LEU A 492 -2.54 -20.25 -13.77
N VAL A 493 -2.17 -18.98 -13.93
CA VAL A 493 -2.66 -17.91 -13.04
C VAL A 493 -4.14 -17.64 -13.26
N ALA A 494 -4.67 -17.83 -14.48
CA ALA A 494 -6.10 -17.72 -14.74
C ALA A 494 -6.86 -18.84 -14.03
N ALA A 495 -6.40 -20.09 -14.14
CA ALA A 495 -6.97 -21.22 -13.42
C ALA A 495 -7.01 -20.97 -11.89
N GLU A 496 -5.89 -20.52 -11.35
CA GLU A 496 -5.73 -20.27 -9.90
C GLU A 496 -6.41 -18.97 -9.43
N SER A 497 -6.75 -18.05 -10.32
CA SER A 497 -7.45 -16.79 -9.97
C SER A 497 -8.95 -16.99 -9.73
N VAL A 498 -9.57 -17.93 -10.46
CA VAL A 498 -11.03 -18.12 -10.51
C VAL A 498 -11.55 -19.02 -9.38
N GLY A 499 -10.65 -19.77 -8.72
CA GLY A 499 -10.99 -20.83 -7.78
C GLY A 499 -11.42 -22.08 -8.55
N ASP A 500 -10.70 -23.18 -8.33
CA ASP A 500 -10.82 -24.48 -9.02
C ASP A 500 -12.27 -24.87 -9.33
N GLY A 501 -12.67 -24.66 -10.59
CA GLY A 501 -14.00 -25.03 -11.08
C GLY A 501 -14.09 -25.20 -12.60
N VAL A 502 -13.04 -24.88 -13.35
CA VAL A 502 -12.96 -25.14 -14.79
C VAL A 502 -11.80 -26.10 -15.03
N ALA A 503 -12.09 -27.26 -15.63
CA ALA A 503 -11.08 -28.24 -16.00
C ALA A 503 -10.15 -27.62 -17.05
N LEU A 504 -9.00 -27.12 -16.61
CA LEU A 504 -8.03 -26.51 -17.50
C LEU A 504 -7.07 -27.58 -18.04
N SER A 505 -6.93 -27.65 -19.36
CA SER A 505 -5.89 -28.42 -20.03
C SER A 505 -4.63 -27.56 -20.13
N TRP A 506 -4.03 -27.25 -18.98
CA TRP A 506 -2.80 -26.46 -18.95
C TRP A 506 -1.61 -27.36 -19.25
N THR A 507 -0.80 -26.95 -20.23
CA THR A 507 0.51 -27.57 -20.46
C THR A 507 1.58 -26.63 -19.92
N PRO A 508 2.41 -27.04 -18.94
CA PRO A 508 3.40 -26.15 -18.37
C PRO A 508 4.37 -25.63 -19.45
N PRO A 509 4.67 -24.32 -19.48
CA PRO A 509 5.74 -23.77 -20.31
C PRO A 509 7.04 -24.55 -20.12
N GLU A 510 7.84 -24.69 -21.19
CA GLU A 510 9.04 -25.52 -21.16
C GLU A 510 10.02 -25.09 -20.05
N ASP A 511 10.15 -23.79 -19.79
CA ASP A 511 10.99 -23.24 -18.73
C ASP A 511 10.52 -23.65 -17.32
N LEU A 512 9.21 -23.62 -17.06
CA LEU A 512 8.65 -24.12 -15.79
C LEU A 512 8.81 -25.63 -15.69
N ARG A 513 8.51 -26.35 -16.77
CA ARG A 513 8.66 -27.80 -16.83
C ARG A 513 10.10 -28.22 -16.56
N ALA A 514 11.09 -27.54 -17.14
CA ALA A 514 12.52 -27.80 -16.94
C ALA A 514 13.00 -27.40 -15.53
N ALA A 515 12.50 -26.29 -14.98
CA ALA A 515 12.80 -25.87 -13.61
C ALA A 515 12.30 -26.89 -12.58
N PHE A 516 11.05 -27.33 -12.71
CA PHE A 516 10.43 -28.29 -11.81
C PHE A 516 10.87 -29.73 -12.07
N ALA A 517 11.15 -30.13 -13.32
CA ALA A 517 11.64 -31.47 -13.65
C ALA A 517 12.95 -31.83 -12.92
N ARG A 518 13.82 -30.85 -12.66
CA ARG A 518 15.03 -31.08 -11.85
C ARG A 518 14.74 -31.37 -10.38
N GLN A 519 13.68 -30.79 -9.82
CA GLN A 519 13.29 -30.98 -8.42
C GLN A 519 12.47 -32.26 -8.22
N TYR A 520 11.59 -32.58 -9.17
CA TYR A 520 10.77 -33.79 -9.14
C TYR A 520 11.44 -35.01 -9.78
N GLY A 521 12.51 -34.82 -10.56
CA GLY A 521 13.22 -35.87 -11.26
C GLY A 521 13.92 -36.82 -10.28
N GLY A 522 13.56 -38.10 -10.31
CA GLY A 522 14.10 -39.11 -9.39
C GLY A 522 13.41 -39.16 -8.04
N LEU A 523 12.19 -38.60 -7.91
CA LEU A 523 11.28 -38.92 -6.80
C LEU A 523 10.69 -40.33 -6.97
N SER A 524 10.53 -41.06 -5.86
CA SER A 524 9.84 -42.35 -5.82
C SER A 524 8.36 -42.24 -6.24
N THR A 525 7.78 -43.36 -6.71
CA THR A 525 6.36 -43.40 -7.12
C THR A 525 5.44 -43.03 -5.96
N ASP A 526 5.77 -43.45 -4.74
CA ASP A 526 5.00 -43.11 -3.53
C ASP A 526 5.06 -41.61 -3.24
N ALA A 527 6.24 -40.98 -3.37
CA ALA A 527 6.38 -39.53 -3.21
C ALA A 527 5.59 -38.75 -4.27
N GLN A 528 5.55 -39.24 -5.51
CA GLN A 528 4.75 -38.63 -6.57
C GLN A 528 3.23 -38.72 -6.27
N HIS A 529 2.74 -39.85 -5.77
CA HIS A 529 1.34 -40.00 -5.38
C HIS A 529 0.97 -39.14 -4.17
N VAL A 530 1.87 -39.03 -3.18
CA VAL A 530 1.69 -38.12 -2.03
C VAL A 530 1.58 -36.67 -2.49
N LEU A 531 2.46 -36.22 -3.38
CA LEU A 531 2.39 -34.87 -3.95
C LEU A 531 1.07 -34.63 -4.71
N GLN A 532 0.58 -35.61 -5.47
CA GLN A 532 -0.70 -35.50 -6.19
C GLN A 532 -1.89 -35.36 -5.23
N VAL A 533 -1.94 -36.18 -4.17
CA VAL A 533 -2.97 -36.11 -3.12
C VAL A 533 -2.91 -34.78 -2.38
N LEU A 534 -1.73 -34.32 -1.97
CA LEU A 534 -1.55 -33.02 -1.33
C LEU A 534 -1.96 -31.87 -2.25
N ALA A 535 -1.71 -32.00 -3.56
CA ALA A 535 -2.04 -30.96 -4.53
C ALA A 535 -3.55 -30.77 -4.66
N VAL A 536 -4.29 -31.89 -4.65
CA VAL A 536 -5.77 -31.91 -4.67
C VAL A 536 -6.37 -31.49 -3.34
N ALA A 537 -5.74 -31.82 -2.21
CA ALA A 537 -6.20 -31.40 -0.89
C ALA A 537 -6.13 -29.88 -0.70
N GLY A 538 -5.17 -29.20 -1.33
CA GLY A 538 -5.00 -27.76 -1.22
C GLY A 538 -4.55 -27.26 0.16
N LYS A 539 -4.22 -28.15 1.10
CA LYS A 539 -3.87 -27.81 2.49
C LYS A 539 -2.86 -28.78 3.10
N ALA A 540 -2.28 -28.38 4.24
CA ALA A 540 -1.37 -29.23 5.00
C ALA A 540 -2.11 -30.41 5.65
N MET A 541 -1.56 -31.62 5.48
CA MET A 541 -2.17 -32.87 5.94
C MET A 541 -1.29 -33.60 6.94
N ALA A 542 -1.90 -34.29 7.90
CA ALA A 542 -1.15 -35.21 8.75
C ALA A 542 -0.60 -36.37 7.88
N PRO A 543 0.65 -36.82 8.09
CA PRO A 543 1.21 -37.95 7.35
C PRO A 543 0.33 -39.20 7.39
N ASP A 544 -0.31 -39.48 8.53
CA ASP A 544 -1.22 -40.62 8.71
C ASP A 544 -2.47 -40.53 7.83
N ASP A 545 -3.00 -39.31 7.65
CA ASP A 545 -4.15 -39.10 6.77
C ASP A 545 -3.80 -39.40 5.32
N VAL A 546 -2.61 -38.95 4.88
CA VAL A 546 -2.09 -39.19 3.53
C VAL A 546 -1.81 -40.68 3.34
N SER A 547 -1.16 -41.33 4.32
CA SER A 547 -0.89 -42.77 4.28
C SER A 547 -2.19 -43.58 4.19
N THR A 548 -3.22 -43.21 4.95
CA THR A 548 -4.52 -43.89 4.90
C THR A 548 -5.21 -43.72 3.54
N LEU A 549 -5.12 -42.54 2.92
CA LEU A 549 -5.68 -42.29 1.58
C LEU A 549 -5.01 -43.11 0.49
N LEU A 550 -3.70 -43.29 0.60
CA LEU A 550 -2.88 -43.98 -0.40
C LEU A 550 -2.63 -45.46 -0.08
N GLY A 551 -3.03 -45.94 1.10
CA GLY A 551 -2.74 -47.29 1.57
C GLY A 551 -1.25 -47.56 1.84
N LEU A 552 -0.49 -46.52 2.24
CA LEU A 552 0.95 -46.62 2.51
C LEU A 552 1.22 -47.21 3.89
N SER A 553 2.25 -48.06 3.98
CA SER A 553 2.81 -48.49 5.29
C SER A 553 3.50 -47.32 6.01
N GLU A 554 3.58 -47.38 7.33
CA GLU A 554 4.21 -46.34 8.18
C GLU A 554 5.65 -46.01 7.73
N GLY A 555 6.48 -47.05 7.52
CA GLY A 555 7.86 -46.86 7.06
C GLY A 555 8.00 -46.38 5.60
N ALA A 556 6.95 -46.47 4.77
CA ALA A 556 6.93 -45.85 3.45
C ALA A 556 6.64 -44.34 3.55
N SER A 557 5.75 -43.95 4.47
CA SER A 557 5.39 -42.54 4.71
C SER A 557 6.59 -41.72 5.17
N GLU A 558 7.36 -42.21 6.15
CA GLU A 558 8.56 -41.52 6.64
C GLU A 558 9.60 -41.30 5.53
N ARG A 559 9.83 -42.31 4.68
CA ARG A 559 10.75 -42.20 3.55
C ARG A 559 10.31 -41.13 2.56
N VAL A 560 9.02 -41.06 2.26
CA VAL A 560 8.46 -40.02 1.37
C VAL A 560 8.61 -38.63 1.96
N VAL A 561 8.36 -38.47 3.27
CA VAL A 561 8.52 -37.18 3.95
C VAL A 561 9.98 -36.70 3.86
N LEU A 562 10.94 -37.56 4.17
CA LEU A 562 12.38 -37.24 4.06
C LEU A 562 12.76 -36.89 2.61
N GLU A 563 12.31 -37.70 1.65
CA GLU A 563 12.58 -37.47 0.24
C GLU A 563 12.03 -36.11 -0.25
N MET A 564 10.83 -35.73 0.17
CA MET A 564 10.23 -34.43 -0.16
C MET A 564 11.00 -33.24 0.45
N LEU A 565 11.54 -33.40 1.65
CA LEU A 565 12.35 -32.38 2.33
C LEU A 565 13.71 -32.22 1.65
N ASP A 566 14.41 -33.33 1.36
CA ASP A 566 15.72 -33.34 0.71
C ASP A 566 15.67 -32.71 -0.68
N ARG A 567 14.60 -32.96 -1.44
CA ARG A 567 14.38 -32.33 -2.76
C ARG A 567 13.83 -30.92 -2.68
N GLY A 568 13.51 -30.43 -1.48
CA GLY A 568 12.98 -29.10 -1.26
C GLY A 568 11.64 -28.84 -1.95
N VAL A 569 10.80 -29.86 -2.10
CA VAL A 569 9.44 -29.76 -2.68
C VAL A 569 8.36 -29.70 -1.59
N GLY A 570 8.63 -30.28 -0.42
CA GLY A 570 7.75 -30.29 0.73
C GLY A 570 8.33 -29.56 1.95
N ARG A 571 7.47 -29.31 2.92
CA ARG A 571 7.82 -28.86 4.28
C ARG A 571 6.92 -29.54 5.30
N VAL A 572 7.40 -29.66 6.53
CA VAL A 572 6.61 -30.14 7.67
C VAL A 572 6.44 -28.97 8.64
N GLU A 573 5.22 -28.51 8.82
CA GLU A 573 4.85 -27.46 9.78
C GLU A 573 3.86 -28.04 10.78
N GLU A 574 4.15 -27.93 12.07
CA GLU A 574 3.31 -28.47 13.16
C GLU A 574 2.96 -29.96 12.99
N GLY A 575 3.90 -30.75 12.46
CA GLY A 575 3.70 -32.18 12.18
C GLY A 575 2.82 -32.48 10.96
N ARG A 576 2.45 -31.47 10.16
CA ARG A 576 1.65 -31.63 8.93
C ARG A 576 2.52 -31.42 7.70
N LEU A 577 2.37 -32.32 6.74
CA LEU A 577 3.04 -32.29 5.45
C LEU A 577 2.34 -31.31 4.50
N SER A 578 3.11 -30.41 3.88
CA SER A 578 2.60 -29.47 2.88
C SER A 578 3.65 -29.20 1.79
N PHE A 579 3.23 -28.52 0.72
CA PHE A 579 4.17 -28.02 -0.27
C PHE A 579 5.03 -26.89 0.29
N LYS A 580 6.26 -26.79 -0.22
CA LYS A 580 7.15 -25.67 0.09
C LYS A 580 6.54 -24.31 -0.25
N ASN A 581 5.80 -24.23 -1.35
CA ASN A 581 4.99 -23.06 -1.71
C ASN A 581 3.82 -23.44 -2.63
N GLU A 582 2.89 -22.50 -2.81
CA GLU A 582 1.69 -22.66 -3.63
C GLU A 582 1.99 -22.90 -5.13
N LEU A 583 3.12 -22.43 -5.66
CA LEU A 583 3.47 -22.69 -7.06
C LEU A 583 3.81 -24.16 -7.30
N HIS A 584 4.50 -24.82 -6.36
CA HIS A 584 4.73 -26.27 -6.44
C HIS A 584 3.40 -27.04 -6.43
N ARG A 585 2.47 -26.66 -5.56
CA ARG A 585 1.14 -27.25 -5.49
C ARG A 585 0.39 -27.09 -6.82
N ALA A 586 0.27 -25.85 -7.31
CA ALA A 586 -0.42 -25.53 -8.54
C ALA A 586 0.19 -26.26 -9.75
N PHE A 587 1.53 -26.33 -9.82
CA PHE A 587 2.23 -27.09 -10.86
C PHE A 587 1.85 -28.58 -10.83
N VAL A 588 1.94 -29.25 -9.67
CA VAL A 588 1.58 -30.67 -9.55
C VAL A 588 0.10 -30.89 -9.84
N TYR A 589 -0.77 -30.01 -9.33
CA TYR A 589 -2.22 -30.06 -9.55
C TYR A 589 -2.55 -30.08 -11.04
N HIS A 590 -2.06 -29.10 -11.81
CA HIS A 590 -2.40 -28.98 -13.23
C HIS A 590 -1.61 -29.94 -14.12
N ALA A 591 -0.39 -30.35 -13.73
CA ALA A 591 0.43 -31.28 -14.53
C ALA A 591 -0.01 -32.75 -14.46
N MET A 592 -0.76 -33.18 -13.44
CA MET A 592 -1.14 -34.61 -13.29
C MET A 592 -2.21 -35.09 -14.29
N GLY A 593 -2.81 -34.17 -15.04
CA GLY A 593 -3.90 -34.46 -15.98
C GLY A 593 -5.28 -34.52 -15.32
N THR A 594 -6.33 -34.39 -16.13
CA THR A 594 -7.73 -34.36 -15.69
C THR A 594 -8.16 -35.64 -14.99
N ASP A 595 -7.85 -36.81 -15.55
CA ASP A 595 -8.36 -38.09 -15.05
C ASP A 595 -7.86 -38.39 -13.63
N ARG A 596 -6.58 -38.11 -13.36
CA ARG A 596 -5.99 -38.28 -12.03
C ARG A 596 -6.54 -37.27 -11.03
N ARG A 597 -6.72 -36.00 -11.43
CA ARG A 597 -7.38 -34.99 -10.59
C ARG A 597 -8.78 -35.45 -10.20
N THR A 598 -9.61 -35.83 -11.18
CA THR A 598 -10.97 -36.31 -10.97
C THR A 598 -11.00 -37.50 -10.00
N TYR A 599 -10.09 -38.46 -10.19
CA TYR A 599 -9.95 -39.61 -9.30
C TYR A 599 -9.65 -39.20 -7.85
N HIS A 600 -8.65 -38.34 -7.64
CA HIS A 600 -8.27 -37.89 -6.31
C HIS A 600 -9.35 -37.03 -5.65
N HIS A 601 -10.01 -36.13 -6.38
CA HIS A 601 -11.16 -35.37 -5.87
C HIS A 601 -12.28 -36.31 -5.42
N ALA A 602 -12.59 -37.37 -6.19
CA ALA A 602 -13.60 -38.35 -5.81
C ALA A 602 -13.23 -39.12 -4.53
N GLN A 603 -11.95 -39.48 -4.35
CA GLN A 603 -11.46 -40.12 -3.12
C GLN A 603 -11.55 -39.19 -1.91
N PHE A 604 -11.16 -37.92 -2.06
CA PHE A 604 -11.30 -36.92 -1.00
C PHE A 604 -12.76 -36.70 -0.61
N ALA A 605 -13.65 -36.52 -1.59
CA ALA A 605 -15.07 -36.32 -1.34
C ALA A 605 -15.71 -37.47 -0.55
N ARG A 606 -15.30 -38.72 -0.81
CA ARG A 606 -15.79 -39.89 -0.07
C ARG A 606 -15.36 -39.89 1.39
N ARG A 607 -14.17 -39.37 1.70
CA ARG A 607 -13.64 -39.32 3.06
C ARG A 607 -14.16 -38.13 3.86
N LEU A 608 -14.49 -37.04 3.17
CA LEU A 608 -15.03 -35.80 3.72
C LEU A 608 -16.57 -35.81 3.86
N SER A 609 -17.23 -36.96 3.79
CA SER A 609 -18.70 -37.04 3.82
C SER A 609 -19.34 -36.39 5.05
N ASP A 610 -18.59 -36.25 6.15
CA ASP A 610 -18.99 -35.56 7.40
C ASP A 610 -18.20 -34.26 7.67
N GLY A 611 -17.50 -33.72 6.66
CA GLY A 611 -16.58 -32.58 6.76
C GLY A 611 -17.18 -31.22 6.43
N ASN A 612 -16.32 -30.21 6.19
CA ASN A 612 -16.74 -28.86 5.82
C ASN A 612 -17.52 -28.88 4.49
N PRO A 613 -18.79 -28.40 4.45
CA PRO A 613 -19.61 -28.45 3.24
C PRO A 613 -19.02 -27.71 2.03
N LEU A 614 -18.26 -26.63 2.23
CA LEU A 614 -17.59 -25.90 1.14
C LEU A 614 -16.50 -26.76 0.48
N GLU A 615 -15.71 -27.44 1.31
CA GLU A 615 -14.64 -28.32 0.87
C GLU A 615 -15.21 -29.53 0.12
N LEU A 616 -16.31 -30.09 0.64
CA LEU A 616 -17.00 -31.21 0.02
C LEU A 616 -17.54 -30.86 -1.37
N VAL A 617 -18.18 -29.69 -1.54
CA VAL A 617 -18.68 -29.22 -2.84
C VAL A 617 -17.55 -28.96 -3.82
N HIS A 618 -16.44 -28.37 -3.38
CA HIS A 618 -15.24 -28.20 -4.20
C HIS A 618 -14.73 -29.55 -4.73
N HIS A 619 -14.66 -30.59 -3.89
CA HIS A 619 -14.26 -31.91 -4.36
C HIS A 619 -15.32 -32.60 -5.24
N TYR A 620 -16.63 -32.39 -5.03
CA TYR A 620 -17.64 -32.89 -5.97
C TYR A 620 -17.54 -32.23 -7.35
N ILE A 621 -17.28 -30.93 -7.41
CA ILE A 621 -17.01 -30.20 -8.66
C ILE A 621 -15.78 -30.81 -9.35
N GLY A 622 -14.65 -30.90 -8.63
CA GLY A 622 -13.41 -31.46 -9.18
C GLY A 622 -13.51 -32.93 -9.59
N ALA A 623 -14.45 -33.69 -9.00
CA ALA A 623 -14.74 -35.08 -9.35
C ALA A 623 -15.78 -35.24 -10.49
N GLY A 624 -16.35 -34.14 -11.01
CA GLY A 624 -17.42 -34.20 -12.01
C GLY A 624 -18.74 -34.78 -11.50
N LEU A 625 -18.96 -34.78 -10.19
CA LEU A 625 -20.15 -35.34 -9.53
C LEU A 625 -21.25 -34.27 -9.40
N GLU A 626 -21.84 -33.86 -10.52
CA GLU A 626 -22.77 -32.72 -10.61
C GLU A 626 -23.95 -32.80 -9.64
N GLN A 627 -24.66 -33.93 -9.60
CA GLN A 627 -25.85 -34.09 -8.73
C GLN A 627 -25.51 -33.94 -7.24
N GLN A 628 -24.37 -34.52 -6.81
CA GLN A 628 -23.88 -34.40 -5.44
C GLN A 628 -23.42 -32.96 -5.14
N ALA A 629 -22.70 -32.33 -6.07
CA ALA A 629 -22.26 -30.94 -5.93
C ALA A 629 -23.44 -29.98 -5.77
N MET A 630 -24.48 -30.13 -6.59
CA MET A 630 -25.70 -29.31 -6.54
C MET A 630 -26.46 -29.49 -5.22
N THR A 631 -26.64 -30.75 -4.78
CA THR A 631 -27.40 -31.07 -3.56
C THR A 631 -26.67 -30.59 -2.30
N ALA A 632 -25.37 -30.92 -2.18
CA ALA A 632 -24.54 -30.48 -1.07
C ALA A 632 -24.38 -28.95 -1.07
N GLY A 633 -24.24 -28.36 -2.27
CA GLY A 633 -24.12 -26.92 -2.49
C GLY A 633 -25.33 -26.13 -2.00
N LEU A 634 -26.53 -26.63 -2.32
CA LEU A 634 -27.78 -26.02 -1.88
C LEU A 634 -27.89 -26.03 -0.35
N HIS A 635 -27.64 -27.19 0.27
CA HIS A 635 -27.71 -27.33 1.72
C HIS A 635 -26.66 -26.49 2.45
N ALA A 636 -25.42 -26.49 1.94
CA ALA A 636 -24.32 -25.70 2.47
C ALA A 636 -24.59 -24.20 2.40
N ALA A 637 -25.14 -23.72 1.28
CA ALA A 637 -25.51 -22.32 1.13
C ALA A 637 -26.62 -21.90 2.11
N GLU A 638 -27.64 -22.74 2.31
CA GLU A 638 -28.71 -22.47 3.29
C GLU A 638 -28.15 -22.39 4.72
N ILE A 639 -27.27 -23.33 5.11
CA ILE A 639 -26.61 -23.31 6.42
C ILE A 639 -25.73 -22.06 6.57
N ALA A 640 -24.91 -21.75 5.57
CA ALA A 640 -24.00 -20.60 5.63
C ALA A 640 -24.76 -19.27 5.74
N ILE A 641 -25.86 -19.10 5.00
CA ILE A 641 -26.74 -17.92 5.14
C ILE A 641 -27.33 -17.86 6.54
N ALA A 642 -27.88 -18.98 7.05
CA ALA A 642 -28.49 -19.04 8.38
C ALA A 642 -27.49 -18.77 9.52
N GLN A 643 -26.24 -19.20 9.37
CA GLN A 643 -25.16 -18.98 10.35
C GLN A 643 -24.50 -17.60 10.24
N GLY A 644 -24.92 -16.76 9.29
CA GLY A 644 -24.35 -15.42 9.14
C GLY A 644 -23.05 -15.37 8.35
N ALA A 645 -22.78 -16.36 7.50
CA ALA A 645 -21.65 -16.45 6.58
C ALA A 645 -22.07 -16.23 5.11
N PRO A 646 -22.73 -15.11 4.73
CA PRO A 646 -23.28 -14.93 3.39
C PRO A 646 -22.20 -14.84 2.29
N ARG A 647 -20.98 -14.43 2.63
CA ARG A 647 -19.85 -14.41 1.68
C ARG A 647 -19.38 -15.81 1.31
N GLU A 648 -19.47 -16.76 2.24
CA GLU A 648 -19.15 -18.17 1.96
C GLU A 648 -20.21 -18.79 1.06
N ALA A 649 -21.49 -18.52 1.33
CA ALA A 649 -22.60 -18.90 0.46
C ALA A 649 -22.47 -18.29 -0.95
N GLU A 650 -22.15 -17.00 -1.05
CA GLU A 650 -21.92 -16.33 -2.35
C GLU A 650 -20.82 -17.04 -3.14
N ARG A 651 -19.66 -17.30 -2.53
CA ARG A 651 -18.53 -17.97 -3.18
C ARG A 651 -18.91 -19.35 -3.68
N LEU A 652 -19.52 -20.15 -2.82
CA LEU A 652 -19.97 -21.50 -3.13
C LEU A 652 -20.94 -21.54 -4.32
N LEU A 653 -21.97 -20.69 -4.27
CA LEU A 653 -23.00 -20.65 -5.32
C LEU A 653 -22.42 -20.10 -6.63
N THR A 654 -21.50 -19.14 -6.55
CA THR A 654 -20.78 -18.65 -7.74
C THR A 654 -19.92 -19.75 -8.36
N TRP A 655 -19.25 -20.58 -7.56
CA TRP A 655 -18.49 -21.73 -8.05
C TRP A 655 -19.41 -22.73 -8.78
N LEU A 656 -20.55 -23.09 -8.20
CA LEU A 656 -21.50 -24.02 -8.82
C LEU A 656 -22.08 -23.49 -10.14
N LEU A 657 -22.43 -22.20 -10.18
CA LEU A 657 -22.99 -21.55 -11.38
C LEU A 657 -21.96 -21.36 -12.50
N ARG A 658 -20.67 -21.38 -12.18
CA ARG A 658 -19.56 -21.39 -13.15
C ARG A 658 -19.27 -22.79 -13.66
N ALA A 659 -19.26 -23.78 -12.76
CA ALA A 659 -18.92 -25.16 -13.09
C ALA A 659 -20.02 -25.84 -13.94
N TYR A 660 -21.29 -25.46 -13.75
CA TYR A 660 -22.42 -26.16 -14.35
C TYR A 660 -23.47 -25.22 -14.94
N THR A 661 -24.18 -25.71 -15.96
CA THR A 661 -25.28 -24.97 -16.57
C THR A 661 -26.55 -25.10 -15.72
N VAL A 662 -26.82 -24.09 -14.90
CA VAL A 662 -27.98 -24.10 -13.99
C VAL A 662 -29.16 -23.34 -14.60
N ALA A 663 -30.36 -23.93 -14.56
CA ALA A 663 -31.60 -23.32 -15.04
C ALA A 663 -31.89 -21.95 -14.41
N ARG A 664 -32.51 -21.04 -15.18
CA ARG A 664 -32.81 -19.68 -14.74
C ARG A 664 -33.74 -19.60 -13.50
N GLY A 665 -34.65 -20.55 -13.34
CA GLY A 665 -35.55 -20.64 -12.17
C GLY A 665 -34.99 -21.44 -10.98
N SER A 666 -33.72 -21.87 -11.02
CA SER A 666 -33.15 -22.70 -9.96
C SER A 666 -33.08 -21.99 -8.61
N ARG A 667 -33.36 -22.73 -7.53
CA ARG A 667 -33.20 -22.26 -6.14
C ARG A 667 -31.76 -21.85 -5.82
N LEU A 668 -30.75 -22.40 -6.49
CA LEU A 668 -29.34 -21.97 -6.31
C LEU A 668 -29.13 -20.50 -6.70
N ARG A 669 -29.74 -20.05 -7.80
CA ARG A 669 -29.68 -18.64 -8.22
C ARG A 669 -30.42 -17.73 -7.24
N LEU A 670 -31.55 -18.20 -6.69
CA LEU A 670 -32.29 -17.49 -5.65
C LEU A 670 -31.47 -17.36 -4.36
N LEU A 671 -30.81 -18.44 -3.92
CA LEU A 671 -29.91 -18.41 -2.77
C LEU A 671 -28.70 -17.50 -3.02
N LEU A 672 -28.22 -17.38 -4.27
CA LEU A 672 -27.14 -16.46 -4.60
C LEU A 672 -27.60 -15.01 -4.41
N ALA A 673 -28.79 -14.68 -4.91
CA ALA A 673 -29.39 -13.37 -4.67
C ALA A 673 -29.58 -13.09 -3.16
N HIS A 674 -29.99 -14.10 -2.39
CA HIS A 674 -30.14 -13.98 -0.95
C HIS A 674 -28.79 -13.72 -0.25
N ALA A 675 -27.76 -14.48 -0.59
CA ALA A 675 -26.41 -14.31 -0.07
C ALA A 675 -25.83 -12.93 -0.42
N LEU A 676 -25.99 -12.48 -1.67
CA LEU A 676 -25.56 -11.15 -2.11
C LEU A 676 -26.28 -10.03 -1.34
N ALA A 677 -27.59 -10.14 -1.15
CA ALA A 677 -28.37 -9.18 -0.36
C ALA A 677 -27.91 -9.15 1.11
N ALA A 678 -27.70 -10.32 1.72
CA ALA A 678 -27.17 -10.44 3.08
C ALA A 678 -25.74 -9.86 3.23
N ALA A 679 -24.93 -9.96 2.18
CA ALA A 679 -23.60 -9.34 2.09
C ALA A 679 -23.63 -7.84 1.71
N ALA A 680 -24.82 -7.21 1.71
CA ALA A 680 -25.06 -5.81 1.33
C ALA A 680 -24.72 -5.45 -0.13
N GLN A 681 -24.68 -6.45 -1.02
CA GLN A 681 -24.46 -6.30 -2.46
C GLN A 681 -25.80 -6.24 -3.21
N TYR A 682 -26.66 -5.30 -2.81
CA TYR A 682 -28.06 -5.22 -3.23
C TYR A 682 -28.25 -5.10 -4.75
N GLN A 683 -27.39 -4.33 -5.43
CA GLN A 683 -27.47 -4.17 -6.88
C GLN A 683 -27.24 -5.51 -7.62
N ARG A 684 -26.20 -6.24 -7.24
CA ARG A 684 -25.90 -7.57 -7.79
C ARG A 684 -27.00 -8.57 -7.47
N ALA A 685 -27.58 -8.50 -6.27
CA ALA A 685 -28.72 -9.35 -5.91
C ALA A 685 -29.93 -9.11 -6.84
N LEU A 686 -30.24 -7.85 -7.15
CA LEU A 686 -31.32 -7.48 -8.07
C LEU A 686 -31.03 -7.91 -9.52
N GLU A 687 -29.78 -7.81 -9.97
CA GLU A 687 -29.35 -8.31 -11.29
C GLU A 687 -29.61 -9.82 -11.42
N VAL A 688 -29.21 -10.61 -10.41
CA VAL A 688 -29.46 -12.06 -10.38
C VAL A 688 -30.96 -12.37 -10.39
N LEU A 689 -31.78 -11.61 -9.65
CA LEU A 689 -33.24 -11.77 -9.62
C LEU A 689 -33.94 -11.32 -10.90
N THR A 690 -33.33 -10.45 -11.70
CA THR A 690 -33.89 -10.01 -12.99
C THR A 690 -33.82 -11.14 -14.01
N ASP A 691 -32.75 -11.93 -13.96
CA ASP A 691 -32.55 -13.10 -14.83
C ASP A 691 -33.27 -14.37 -14.32
N TRP A 692 -33.81 -14.34 -13.11
CA TRP A 692 -34.53 -15.45 -12.50
C TRP A 692 -35.97 -15.53 -13.02
N ARG A 693 -36.38 -16.69 -13.55
CA ARG A 693 -37.72 -16.91 -14.15
C ARG A 693 -38.60 -17.80 -13.28
N ASP A 694 -39.87 -17.44 -13.24
CA ASP A 694 -40.84 -17.91 -12.24
C ASP A 694 -41.69 -19.13 -12.65
N GLU A 695 -41.53 -19.63 -13.87
CA GLU A 695 -42.47 -20.60 -14.46
C GLU A 695 -42.51 -21.97 -13.73
N THR A 696 -41.47 -22.34 -12.98
CA THR A 696 -41.34 -23.62 -12.28
C THR A 696 -41.08 -23.47 -10.78
N ALA A 697 -41.16 -22.26 -10.22
CA ALA A 697 -40.76 -21.99 -8.84
C ALA A 697 -41.90 -22.29 -7.85
N SER A 698 -41.54 -22.73 -6.63
CA SER A 698 -42.53 -22.93 -5.58
C SER A 698 -43.14 -21.58 -5.13
N PRO A 699 -44.38 -21.56 -4.59
CA PRO A 699 -44.94 -20.35 -3.97
C PRO A 699 -43.99 -19.72 -2.93
N THR A 700 -43.29 -20.54 -2.15
CA THR A 700 -42.32 -20.09 -1.16
C THR A 700 -41.08 -19.44 -1.79
N ASP A 701 -40.57 -19.97 -2.91
CA ASP A 701 -39.45 -19.37 -3.65
C ASP A 701 -39.84 -18.02 -4.25
N ARG A 702 -41.07 -17.90 -4.77
CA ARG A 702 -41.63 -16.63 -5.26
C ARG A 702 -41.71 -15.57 -4.17
N ALA A 703 -42.25 -15.95 -3.01
CA ALA A 703 -42.33 -15.07 -1.86
C ALA A 703 -40.93 -14.64 -1.39
N LEU A 704 -39.95 -15.55 -1.36
CA LEU A 704 -38.57 -15.22 -1.00
C LEU A 704 -37.91 -14.29 -2.03
N ALA A 705 -38.09 -14.53 -3.33
CA ALA A 705 -37.55 -13.68 -4.39
C ALA A 705 -38.11 -12.25 -4.30
N ALA A 706 -39.42 -12.11 -4.11
CA ALA A 706 -40.08 -10.83 -3.93
C ALA A 706 -39.63 -10.12 -2.65
N LEU A 707 -39.45 -10.86 -1.55
CA LEU A 707 -38.90 -10.33 -0.30
C LEU A 707 -37.48 -9.78 -0.47
N ILE A 708 -36.58 -10.55 -1.11
CA ILE A 708 -35.20 -10.12 -1.38
C ILE A 708 -35.21 -8.88 -2.27
N ARG A 709 -36.06 -8.84 -3.30
CA ARG A 709 -36.23 -7.68 -4.18
C ARG A 709 -36.66 -6.44 -3.38
N ALA A 710 -37.71 -6.56 -2.57
CA ALA A 710 -38.22 -5.46 -1.75
C ALA A 710 -37.16 -4.94 -0.76
N ASP A 711 -36.47 -5.83 -0.03
CA ASP A 711 -35.40 -5.42 0.90
C ASP A 711 -34.22 -4.80 0.15
N ALA A 712 -33.76 -5.39 -0.95
CA ALA A 712 -32.64 -4.84 -1.74
C ALA A 712 -32.95 -3.45 -2.31
N LEU A 713 -34.15 -3.26 -2.90
CA LEU A 713 -34.61 -1.95 -3.38
C LEU A 713 -34.68 -0.94 -2.22
N GLN A 714 -35.26 -1.34 -1.08
CA GLN A 714 -35.35 -0.46 0.08
C GLN A 714 -33.99 -0.11 0.65
N ARG A 715 -33.06 -1.07 0.78
CA ARG A 715 -31.73 -0.85 1.38
C ARG A 715 -30.84 0.02 0.53
N ALA A 716 -30.79 -0.25 -0.78
CA ALA A 716 -29.99 0.51 -1.72
C ALA A 716 -30.69 1.79 -2.24
N ARG A 717 -31.97 2.00 -1.93
CA ARG A 717 -32.79 3.10 -2.45
C ARG A 717 -32.79 3.14 -3.97
N LEU A 718 -33.00 1.97 -4.55
CA LEU A 718 -33.11 1.78 -5.99
C LEU A 718 -34.59 1.84 -6.35
N GLY A 719 -34.95 2.74 -7.27
CA GLY A 719 -36.35 3.11 -7.51
C GLY A 719 -36.87 4.13 -6.50
N GLY A 720 -37.84 4.94 -6.90
CA GLY A 720 -38.51 5.89 -6.00
C GLY A 720 -39.33 5.17 -4.92
N ASP A 721 -39.85 5.92 -3.94
CA ASP A 721 -40.66 5.37 -2.83
C ASP A 721 -41.80 4.48 -3.33
N ASP A 722 -42.49 4.87 -4.40
CA ASP A 722 -43.59 4.10 -5.00
C ASP A 722 -43.16 2.72 -5.50
N ALA A 723 -41.98 2.62 -6.13
CA ALA A 723 -41.47 1.35 -6.65
C ALA A 723 -41.11 0.39 -5.50
N ILE A 724 -40.52 0.92 -4.42
CA ILE A 724 -40.16 0.14 -3.25
C ILE A 724 -41.43 -0.29 -2.48
N MET A 725 -42.42 0.60 -2.35
CA MET A 725 -43.73 0.28 -1.77
C MET A 725 -44.44 -0.81 -2.56
N SER A 726 -44.46 -0.71 -3.89
CA SER A 726 -45.06 -1.71 -4.77
C SER A 726 -44.38 -3.08 -4.62
N ALA A 727 -43.05 -3.12 -4.58
CA ALA A 727 -42.31 -4.36 -4.35
C ALA A 727 -42.59 -4.97 -2.97
N ALA A 728 -42.71 -4.14 -1.92
CA ALA A 728 -43.08 -4.61 -0.59
C ALA A 728 -44.51 -5.19 -0.54
N GLN A 729 -45.47 -4.56 -1.23
CA GLN A 729 -46.85 -5.05 -1.34
C GLN A 729 -46.91 -6.36 -2.14
N GLU A 730 -46.15 -6.47 -3.23
CA GLU A 730 -46.02 -7.71 -4.00
C GLU A 730 -45.46 -8.85 -3.12
N ALA A 731 -44.41 -8.57 -2.35
CA ALA A 731 -43.83 -9.54 -1.43
C ALA A 731 -44.80 -9.99 -0.33
N ILE A 732 -45.63 -9.08 0.20
CA ILE A 732 -46.70 -9.43 1.16
C ILE A 732 -47.73 -10.36 0.50
N ALA A 733 -48.23 -10.00 -0.68
CA ALA A 733 -49.25 -10.78 -1.39
C ALA A 733 -48.75 -12.19 -1.74
N LEU A 734 -47.50 -12.32 -2.19
CA LEU A 734 -46.90 -13.63 -2.48
C LEU A 734 -46.62 -14.44 -1.22
N ALA A 735 -46.24 -13.80 -0.10
CA ALA A 735 -46.07 -14.49 1.17
C ALA A 735 -47.40 -14.99 1.75
N GLU A 736 -48.50 -14.25 1.58
CA GLU A 736 -49.85 -14.70 1.92
C GLU A 736 -50.28 -15.92 1.07
N GLN A 737 -50.04 -15.87 -0.24
CA GLN A 737 -50.33 -17.00 -1.13
C GLN A 737 -49.51 -18.26 -0.80
N ALA A 738 -48.29 -18.07 -0.29
CA ALA A 738 -47.39 -19.15 0.11
C ALA A 738 -47.62 -19.65 1.55
N ASP A 739 -48.57 -19.07 2.29
CA ASP A 739 -48.79 -19.31 3.73
C ASP A 739 -47.51 -19.14 4.58
N ALA A 740 -46.64 -18.21 4.16
CA ALA A 740 -45.32 -17.99 4.73
C ALA A 740 -45.33 -16.77 5.67
N THR A 741 -45.93 -16.93 6.85
CA THR A 741 -46.09 -15.83 7.84
C THR A 741 -44.78 -15.09 8.19
N PRO A 742 -43.61 -15.76 8.37
CA PRO A 742 -42.35 -15.05 8.60
C PRO A 742 -41.94 -14.13 7.42
N PHE A 743 -42.17 -14.55 6.17
CA PHE A 743 -41.86 -13.73 5.00
C PHE A 743 -42.81 -12.54 4.89
N LEU A 744 -44.09 -12.75 5.21
CA LEU A 744 -45.09 -11.70 5.30
C LEU A 744 -44.68 -10.63 6.31
N LEU A 745 -44.26 -11.01 7.52
CA LEU A 745 -43.82 -10.07 8.54
C LEU A 745 -42.54 -9.31 8.14
N ARG A 746 -41.57 -9.97 7.50
CA ARG A 746 -40.36 -9.31 6.96
C ARG A 746 -40.71 -8.31 5.85
N ALA A 747 -41.58 -8.68 4.92
CA ALA A 747 -42.05 -7.79 3.85
C ALA A 747 -42.86 -6.61 4.41
N ASN A 748 -43.70 -6.88 5.41
CA ASN A 748 -44.45 -5.85 6.13
C ASN A 748 -43.53 -4.87 6.87
N TYR A 749 -42.40 -5.34 7.39
CA TYR A 749 -41.43 -4.46 8.01
C TYR A 749 -40.71 -3.57 6.98
N THR A 750 -40.42 -4.09 5.78
CA THR A 750 -39.94 -3.28 4.65
C THR A 750 -40.97 -2.22 4.27
N ARG A 751 -42.26 -2.58 4.19
CA ARG A 751 -43.37 -1.62 3.99
C ARG A 751 -43.36 -0.51 5.04
N LEU A 752 -43.20 -0.85 6.32
CA LEU A 752 -43.08 0.14 7.40
C LEU A 752 -41.88 1.09 7.19
N GLU A 753 -40.69 0.56 6.89
CA GLU A 753 -39.49 1.39 6.69
C GLU A 753 -39.67 2.38 5.53
N VAL A 754 -40.28 1.95 4.43
CA VAL A 754 -40.53 2.83 3.27
C VAL A 754 -41.60 3.87 3.60
N ALA A 755 -42.66 3.49 4.32
CA ALA A 755 -43.68 4.43 4.78
C ALA A 755 -43.08 5.52 5.68
N LEU A 756 -42.16 5.16 6.57
CA LEU A 756 -41.41 6.10 7.41
C LEU A 756 -40.48 7.00 6.59
N ASP A 757 -39.78 6.44 5.59
CA ASP A 757 -38.92 7.19 4.68
C ASP A 757 -39.74 8.20 3.84
N ALA A 758 -40.91 7.81 3.35
CA ALA A 758 -41.81 8.64 2.55
C ALA A 758 -42.63 9.64 3.39
N GLY A 759 -42.80 9.37 4.69
CA GLY A 759 -43.71 10.10 5.58
C GLY A 759 -45.19 9.74 5.39
N ASP A 760 -45.48 8.54 4.91
CA ASP A 760 -46.84 8.02 4.69
C ASP A 760 -47.42 7.46 5.99
N VAL A 761 -48.29 8.24 6.63
CA VAL A 761 -48.93 7.87 7.90
C VAL A 761 -49.93 6.73 7.73
N GLY A 762 -50.60 6.64 6.57
CA GLY A 762 -51.59 5.60 6.28
C GLY A 762 -50.92 4.24 6.11
N ALA A 763 -49.91 4.15 5.24
CA ALA A 763 -49.16 2.92 5.02
C ALA A 763 -48.43 2.44 6.29
N ARG A 764 -47.95 3.37 7.14
CA ARG A 764 -47.42 3.05 8.47
C ARG A 764 -48.46 2.40 9.37
N ALA A 765 -49.66 2.99 9.46
CA ALA A 765 -50.75 2.46 10.27
C ALA A 765 -51.19 1.07 9.77
N ASP A 766 -51.24 0.85 8.46
CA ASP A 766 -51.56 -0.45 7.87
C ASP A 766 -50.50 -1.52 8.23
N ALA A 767 -49.22 -1.13 8.28
CA ALA A 767 -48.13 -2.01 8.70
C ALA A 767 -48.23 -2.40 10.17
N GLU A 768 -48.53 -1.45 11.05
CA GLU A 768 -48.77 -1.67 12.48
C GLU A 768 -50.01 -2.54 12.71
N ALA A 769 -51.11 -2.29 12.00
CA ALA A 769 -52.35 -3.05 12.13
C ALA A 769 -52.17 -4.52 11.72
N LEU A 770 -51.45 -4.78 10.61
CA LEU A 770 -51.15 -6.14 10.17
C LEU A 770 -50.27 -6.88 11.19
N ALA A 771 -49.23 -6.22 11.71
CA ALA A 771 -48.36 -6.80 12.74
C ALA A 771 -49.12 -7.08 14.04
N ALA A 772 -49.99 -6.16 14.49
CA ALA A 772 -50.81 -6.34 15.68
C ALA A 772 -51.80 -7.51 15.52
N LYS A 773 -52.44 -7.64 14.35
CA LYS A 773 -53.33 -8.76 14.05
C LYS A 773 -52.60 -10.10 14.14
N ILE A 774 -51.41 -10.20 13.54
CA ILE A 774 -50.60 -11.43 13.55
C ILE A 774 -50.06 -11.72 14.96
N ALA A 775 -49.61 -10.71 15.70
CA ALA A 775 -49.16 -10.87 17.08
C ALA A 775 -50.28 -11.37 18.02
N ALA A 776 -51.53 -10.99 17.76
CA ALA A 776 -52.69 -11.46 18.51
C ALA A 776 -53.15 -12.88 18.12
N SER A 777 -52.85 -13.32 16.90
CA SER A 777 -53.32 -14.62 16.37
C SER A 777 -52.27 -15.72 16.30
N SER A 778 -50.97 -15.39 16.36
CA SER A 778 -49.87 -16.36 16.17
C SER A 778 -49.29 -16.86 17.50
N ALA A 779 -49.08 -18.18 17.59
CA ALA A 779 -48.44 -18.82 18.75
C ALA A 779 -46.92 -19.03 18.59
N SER A 780 -46.33 -18.77 17.41
CA SER A 780 -44.90 -19.03 17.20
C SER A 780 -44.03 -17.89 17.77
N PRO A 781 -42.96 -18.20 18.54
CA PRO A 781 -42.04 -17.18 19.06
C PRO A 781 -41.40 -16.32 17.96
N GLU A 782 -41.11 -16.91 16.79
CA GLU A 782 -40.55 -16.20 15.64
C GLU A 782 -41.52 -15.11 15.14
N CYS A 783 -42.77 -15.47 14.85
CA CYS A 783 -43.74 -14.52 14.32
C CYS A 783 -44.06 -13.41 15.33
N LEU A 784 -44.13 -13.74 16.63
CA LEU A 784 -44.33 -12.75 17.67
C LEU A 784 -43.16 -11.75 17.74
N ALA A 785 -41.92 -12.24 17.65
CA ALA A 785 -40.74 -11.37 17.67
C ALA A 785 -40.67 -10.45 16.43
N LEU A 786 -40.95 -10.99 15.24
CA LEU A 786 -40.97 -10.21 13.98
C LEU A 786 -42.11 -9.16 13.96
N ALA A 787 -43.27 -9.50 14.51
CA ALA A 787 -44.38 -8.55 14.65
C ALA A 787 -44.04 -7.43 15.65
N ASN A 788 -43.44 -7.78 16.80
CA ASN A 788 -43.00 -6.81 17.80
C ASN A 788 -41.89 -5.88 17.29
N LEU A 789 -41.04 -6.33 16.36
CA LEU A 789 -40.08 -5.45 15.67
C LEU A 789 -40.79 -4.34 14.87
N THR A 790 -41.84 -4.70 14.12
CA THR A 790 -42.65 -3.73 13.36
C THR A 790 -43.38 -2.75 14.31
N LEU A 791 -44.04 -3.28 15.35
CA LEU A 791 -44.77 -2.47 16.33
C LEU A 791 -43.83 -1.55 17.13
N GLY A 792 -42.68 -2.05 17.55
CA GLY A 792 -41.68 -1.28 18.29
C GLY A 792 -41.07 -0.14 17.46
N GLN A 793 -40.77 -0.39 16.17
CA GLN A 793 -40.33 0.67 15.25
C GLN A 793 -41.44 1.71 15.01
N GLY A 794 -42.69 1.28 14.91
CA GLY A 794 -43.86 2.16 14.82
C GLY A 794 -44.04 3.07 16.05
N ALA A 795 -43.94 2.49 17.25
CA ALA A 795 -43.96 3.23 18.51
C ALA A 795 -42.79 4.23 18.60
N LEU A 796 -41.59 3.83 18.17
CA LEU A 796 -40.43 4.73 18.09
C LEU A 796 -40.71 5.95 17.21
N ALA A 797 -41.31 5.73 16.03
CA ALA A 797 -41.65 6.81 15.10
C ALA A 797 -42.69 7.78 15.70
N ARG A 798 -43.61 7.30 16.54
CA ARG A 798 -44.57 8.13 17.29
C ARG A 798 -43.94 8.86 18.50
N GLY A 799 -42.70 8.53 18.87
CA GLY A 799 -42.03 9.05 20.06
C GLY A 799 -42.43 8.33 21.36
N GLU A 800 -43.11 7.19 21.26
CA GLU A 800 -43.59 6.38 22.38
C GLU A 800 -42.49 5.38 22.81
N PHE A 801 -41.40 5.92 23.36
CA PHE A 801 -40.19 5.14 23.65
C PHE A 801 -40.41 4.01 24.67
N ALA A 802 -41.32 4.19 25.64
CA ALA A 802 -41.65 3.16 26.63
C ALA A 802 -42.34 1.95 25.97
N GLU A 803 -43.34 2.19 25.12
CA GLU A 803 -44.00 1.12 24.37
C GLU A 803 -42.99 0.39 23.46
N ALA A 804 -42.09 1.13 22.81
CA ALA A 804 -41.04 0.52 21.99
C ALA A 804 -40.15 -0.45 22.81
N VAL A 805 -39.74 -0.06 24.02
CA VAL A 805 -38.96 -0.93 24.92
C VAL A 805 -39.76 -2.17 25.34
N ASP A 806 -41.02 -2.00 25.73
CA ASP A 806 -41.89 -3.10 26.19
C ASP A 806 -42.11 -4.14 25.09
N ARG A 807 -42.21 -3.71 23.83
CA ARG A 807 -42.36 -4.58 22.66
C ARG A 807 -41.04 -5.26 22.26
N LEU A 808 -39.94 -4.52 22.25
CA LEU A 808 -38.67 -5.00 21.69
C LEU A 808 -37.87 -5.87 22.67
N THR A 809 -37.99 -5.65 23.98
CA THR A 809 -37.22 -6.40 24.99
C THR A 809 -37.49 -7.91 24.94
N PRO A 810 -38.77 -8.39 24.90
CA PRO A 810 -39.04 -9.81 24.73
C PRO A 810 -38.59 -10.36 23.38
N ALA A 811 -38.63 -9.52 22.32
CA ALA A 811 -38.21 -9.92 20.98
C ALA A 811 -36.71 -10.19 20.89
N VAL A 812 -35.87 -9.48 21.66
CA VAL A 812 -34.42 -9.75 21.74
C VAL A 812 -34.18 -11.20 22.17
N SER A 813 -34.71 -11.60 23.32
CA SER A 813 -34.48 -12.95 23.87
C SER A 813 -35.03 -14.05 22.96
N MET A 814 -36.17 -13.81 22.30
CA MET A 814 -36.75 -14.76 21.34
C MET A 814 -35.82 -14.94 20.12
N LEU A 815 -35.40 -13.85 19.48
CA LEU A 815 -34.55 -13.91 18.29
C LEU A 815 -33.16 -14.49 18.60
N GLU A 816 -32.61 -14.20 19.78
CA GLU A 816 -31.38 -14.82 20.28
C GLU A 816 -31.53 -16.34 20.40
N SER A 817 -32.60 -16.81 21.03
CA SER A 817 -32.85 -18.26 21.19
C SER A 817 -33.06 -18.99 19.87
N LEU A 818 -33.62 -18.30 18.87
CA LEU A 818 -33.87 -18.83 17.52
C LEU A 818 -32.66 -18.69 16.57
N GLY A 819 -31.59 -17.99 16.98
CA GLY A 819 -30.43 -17.73 16.13
C GLY A 819 -30.69 -16.79 14.95
N LEU A 820 -31.75 -15.98 14.98
CA LEU A 820 -32.14 -15.06 13.91
C LEU A 820 -31.36 -13.73 13.99
N LEU A 821 -30.05 -13.80 13.69
CA LEU A 821 -29.11 -12.70 13.90
C LEU A 821 -29.43 -11.44 13.08
N PHE A 822 -30.01 -11.59 11.88
CA PHE A 822 -30.32 -10.46 11.00
C PHE A 822 -31.43 -9.56 11.57
N GLU A 823 -32.44 -10.14 12.20
CA GLU A 823 -33.53 -9.43 12.83
C GLU A 823 -33.15 -8.98 14.24
N LEU A 824 -32.35 -9.78 14.94
CA LEU A 824 -31.81 -9.42 16.25
C LEU A 824 -31.04 -8.09 16.19
N ARG A 825 -30.14 -7.90 15.20
CA ARG A 825 -29.44 -6.60 15.05
C ARG A 825 -30.40 -5.42 14.84
N ARG A 826 -31.54 -5.64 14.16
CA ARG A 826 -32.54 -4.58 13.89
C ARG A 826 -33.27 -4.23 15.19
N VAL A 827 -33.70 -5.24 15.94
CA VAL A 827 -34.31 -5.06 17.27
C VAL A 827 -33.35 -4.33 18.21
N LEU A 828 -32.08 -4.75 18.29
CA LEU A 828 -31.08 -4.12 19.16
C LEU A 828 -30.84 -2.65 18.75
N SER A 829 -30.66 -2.36 17.46
CA SER A 829 -30.50 -0.97 16.99
C SER A 829 -31.71 -0.09 17.37
N THR A 830 -32.93 -0.57 17.14
CA THR A 830 -34.16 0.15 17.50
C THR A 830 -34.31 0.32 19.01
N LEU A 831 -34.03 -0.72 19.79
CA LEU A 831 -34.11 -0.71 21.25
C LEU A 831 -33.10 0.27 21.86
N GLY A 832 -31.87 0.33 21.32
CA GLY A 832 -30.87 1.30 21.75
C GLY A 832 -31.31 2.75 21.52
N ILE A 833 -31.99 3.03 20.39
CA ILE A 833 -32.56 4.36 20.13
C ILE A 833 -33.69 4.67 21.13
N ALA A 834 -34.55 3.69 21.44
CA ALA A 834 -35.61 3.85 22.43
C ALA A 834 -35.06 4.12 23.84
N TYR A 835 -34.04 3.38 24.28
CA TYR A 835 -33.37 3.62 25.56
C TYR A 835 -32.71 5.00 25.62
N ARG A 836 -32.07 5.45 24.53
CA ARG A 836 -31.53 6.81 24.43
C ARG A 836 -32.66 7.85 24.56
N GLY A 837 -33.82 7.63 23.94
CA GLY A 837 -35.01 8.50 24.05
C GLY A 837 -35.57 8.59 25.46
N LEU A 838 -35.49 7.52 26.26
CA LEU A 838 -35.87 7.49 27.67
C LEU A 838 -34.80 8.05 28.62
N GLY A 839 -33.62 8.44 28.12
CA GLY A 839 -32.48 8.85 28.94
C GLY A 839 -31.77 7.69 29.66
N ARG A 840 -32.08 6.44 29.31
CA ARG A 840 -31.42 5.22 29.82
C ARG A 840 -30.11 4.97 29.07
N PHE A 841 -29.15 5.86 29.24
CA PHE A 841 -27.93 5.89 28.41
C PHE A 841 -27.02 4.67 28.59
N ALA A 842 -26.92 4.10 29.80
CA ALA A 842 -26.13 2.89 30.05
C ALA A 842 -26.69 1.68 29.28
N ASP A 843 -28.01 1.50 29.32
CA ASP A 843 -28.70 0.44 28.58
C ASP A 843 -28.55 0.63 27.07
N ALA A 844 -28.70 1.86 26.58
CA ALA A 844 -28.47 2.19 25.17
C ALA A 844 -27.04 1.83 24.72
N ALA A 845 -26.03 2.16 25.52
CA ALA A 845 -24.63 1.84 25.21
C ALA A 845 -24.35 0.33 25.24
N SER A 846 -25.02 -0.43 26.11
CA SER A 846 -24.93 -1.90 26.12
C SER A 846 -25.52 -2.48 24.84
N VAL A 847 -26.76 -2.13 24.54
CA VAL A 847 -27.49 -2.67 23.39
C VAL A 847 -26.83 -2.30 22.06
N PHE A 848 -26.26 -1.11 21.91
CA PHE A 848 -25.50 -0.78 20.70
C PHE A 848 -24.23 -1.61 20.56
N ARG A 849 -23.54 -1.95 21.65
CA ARG A 849 -22.38 -2.86 21.61
C ARG A 849 -22.81 -4.27 21.21
N ASP A 850 -23.92 -4.76 21.76
CA ASP A 850 -24.48 -6.06 21.39
C ASP A 850 -24.88 -6.07 19.90
N SER A 851 -25.47 -4.97 19.39
CA SER A 851 -25.79 -4.81 17.97
C SER A 851 -24.55 -4.86 17.07
N ILE A 852 -23.42 -4.29 17.50
CA ILE A 852 -22.14 -4.36 16.79
C ILE A 852 -21.65 -5.82 16.74
N THR A 853 -21.61 -6.52 17.87
CA THR A 853 -21.18 -7.91 17.96
C THR A 853 -22.06 -8.84 17.12
N VAL A 854 -23.39 -8.65 17.15
CA VAL A 854 -24.32 -9.43 16.32
C VAL A 854 -24.12 -9.11 14.83
N SER A 855 -23.87 -7.85 14.47
CA SER A 855 -23.61 -7.44 13.08
C SER A 855 -22.29 -8.01 12.54
N GLU A 856 -21.26 -8.11 13.39
CA GLU A 856 -20.00 -8.78 13.07
C GLU A 856 -20.22 -10.28 12.83
N ARG A 857 -20.97 -10.95 13.74
CA ARG A 857 -21.30 -12.37 13.62
C ARG A 857 -22.12 -12.72 12.38
N CYS A 858 -23.00 -11.82 11.91
CA CYS A 858 -23.77 -12.05 10.69
C CYS A 858 -23.12 -11.53 9.40
N GLY A 859 -21.86 -11.04 9.49
CA GLY A 859 -21.10 -10.57 8.33
C GLY A 859 -21.63 -9.30 7.68
N HIS A 860 -22.53 -8.55 8.34
CA HIS A 860 -23.23 -7.40 7.77
C HIS A 860 -22.51 -6.08 8.09
N GLN A 861 -21.42 -5.81 7.37
CA GLN A 861 -20.54 -4.64 7.59
C GLN A 861 -21.30 -3.29 7.65
N GLY A 862 -22.25 -3.04 6.75
CA GLY A 862 -23.01 -1.78 6.77
C GLY A 862 -23.83 -1.55 8.06
N ALA A 863 -24.34 -2.62 8.68
CA ALA A 863 -25.13 -2.54 9.91
C ALA A 863 -24.23 -2.40 11.15
N MET A 864 -23.05 -3.02 11.10
CA MET A 864 -22.00 -2.82 12.10
C MET A 864 -21.59 -1.34 12.16
N LEU A 865 -21.30 -0.73 11.00
CA LEU A 865 -20.95 0.69 10.95
C LEU A 865 -22.09 1.59 11.42
N GLN A 866 -23.34 1.30 11.04
CA GLN A 866 -24.49 2.03 11.53
C GLN A 866 -24.60 1.96 13.07
N SER A 867 -24.42 0.77 13.66
CA SER A 867 -24.45 0.60 15.12
C SER A 867 -23.31 1.36 15.81
N ARG A 868 -22.10 1.37 15.23
CA ARG A 868 -20.97 2.18 15.70
C ARG A 868 -21.24 3.69 15.63
N LEU A 869 -21.93 4.16 14.58
CA LEU A 869 -22.36 5.56 14.46
C LEU A 869 -23.39 5.95 15.53
N LEU A 870 -24.36 5.07 15.82
CA LEU A 870 -25.34 5.27 16.88
C LEU A 870 -24.67 5.34 18.26
N LEU A 871 -23.68 4.48 18.51
CA LEU A 871 -22.88 4.50 19.73
C LEU A 871 -22.02 5.78 19.85
N SER A 872 -21.37 6.19 18.76
CA SER A 872 -20.60 7.45 18.70
C SER A 872 -21.50 8.66 19.01
N ASN A 873 -22.72 8.68 18.47
CA ASN A 873 -23.71 9.72 18.77
C ASN A 873 -24.09 9.76 20.25
N LEU A 874 -24.29 8.60 20.86
CA LEU A 874 -24.57 8.50 22.29
C LEU A 874 -23.41 9.06 23.12
N TYR A 875 -22.16 8.69 22.82
CA TYR A 875 -20.99 9.21 23.51
C TYR A 875 -20.81 10.72 23.32
N HIS A 876 -21.09 11.22 22.11
CA HIS A 876 -21.10 12.65 21.85
C HIS A 876 -22.12 13.38 22.75
N ASP A 877 -23.36 12.87 22.86
CA ASP A 877 -24.39 13.50 23.69
C ASP A 877 -24.06 13.45 25.19
N LEU A 878 -23.27 12.46 25.62
CA LEU A 878 -22.76 12.33 27.00
C LEU A 878 -21.50 13.16 27.27
N GLY A 879 -20.90 13.79 26.25
CA GLY A 879 -19.63 14.52 26.37
C GLY A 879 -18.38 13.63 26.43
N CYS A 880 -18.51 12.33 26.18
CA CYS A 880 -17.40 11.37 26.13
C CYS A 880 -16.69 11.41 24.76
N PHE A 881 -16.04 12.52 24.43
CA PHE A 881 -15.53 12.77 23.08
C PHE A 881 -14.46 11.76 22.63
N ASP A 882 -13.58 11.29 23.51
CA ASP A 882 -12.56 10.29 23.15
C ASP A 882 -13.19 8.97 22.71
N ALA A 883 -14.20 8.48 23.43
CA ALA A 883 -14.94 7.28 23.07
C ALA A 883 -15.75 7.46 21.77
N ALA A 884 -16.26 8.68 21.54
CA ALA A 884 -16.95 9.02 20.30
C ALA A 884 -16.00 9.02 19.09
N VAL A 885 -14.78 9.56 19.24
CA VAL A 885 -13.72 9.57 18.22
C VAL A 885 -13.24 8.15 17.91
N GLU A 886 -13.01 7.32 18.93
CA GLU A 886 -12.56 5.95 18.72
C GLU A 886 -13.62 5.12 17.96
N SER A 887 -14.89 5.31 18.31
CA SER A 887 -16.01 4.68 17.60
C SER A 887 -16.10 5.12 16.14
N ILE A 888 -15.77 6.39 15.83
CA ILE A 888 -15.89 6.95 14.48
C ILE A 888 -14.66 6.67 13.59
N ARG A 889 -13.47 6.53 14.17
CA ARG A 889 -12.22 6.23 13.44
C ARG A 889 -12.33 4.92 12.66
N VAL A 890 -12.88 3.89 13.29
CA VAL A 890 -13.16 2.59 12.65
C VAL A 890 -14.14 2.76 11.48
N VAL A 891 -15.16 3.60 11.65
CA VAL A 891 -16.16 3.86 10.62
C VAL A 891 -15.57 4.60 9.43
N VAL A 892 -14.67 5.58 9.64
CA VAL A 892 -14.01 6.34 8.56
C VAL A 892 -13.11 5.44 7.70
N ALA A 893 -12.34 4.54 8.32
CA ALA A 893 -11.43 3.65 7.58
C ALA A 893 -12.18 2.71 6.61
N GLU A 894 -13.41 2.32 6.98
CA GLU A 894 -14.27 1.41 6.22
C GLU A 894 -15.29 2.16 5.32
N LEU A 895 -15.49 3.47 5.51
CA LEU A 895 -16.52 4.23 4.80
C LEU A 895 -16.23 4.40 3.30
N GLU A 896 -14.94 4.48 2.94
CA GLU A 896 -14.51 4.61 1.54
C GLU A 896 -14.65 3.30 0.75
N THR A 897 -14.77 2.15 1.45
CA THR A 897 -14.94 0.83 0.82
C THR A 897 -16.41 0.46 0.62
N LEU A 898 -17.35 1.18 1.23
CA LEU A 898 -18.78 0.91 1.15
C LEU A 898 -19.51 1.80 0.13
N THR A 899 -20.30 1.16 -0.72
CA THR A 899 -21.04 1.78 -1.83
C THR A 899 -22.39 2.40 -1.45
N THR A 900 -22.79 2.41 -0.17
CA THR A 900 -24.14 2.87 0.23
C THR A 900 -24.19 4.35 0.65
N SER A 901 -24.90 5.16 -0.12
CA SER A 901 -25.04 6.62 0.08
C SER A 901 -25.72 7.03 1.39
N ARG A 902 -26.52 6.14 2.00
CA ARG A 902 -27.22 6.40 3.28
C ARG A 902 -26.26 6.57 4.45
N ALA A 903 -25.28 5.69 4.58
CA ALA A 903 -24.32 5.72 5.70
C ALA A 903 -23.44 6.98 5.65
N TRP A 904 -23.15 7.50 4.46
CA TRP A 904 -22.32 8.69 4.27
C TRP A 904 -22.93 9.95 4.89
N ALA A 905 -24.22 10.21 4.64
CA ALA A 905 -24.86 11.45 5.12
C ALA A 905 -24.80 11.58 6.65
N GLU A 906 -25.19 10.51 7.36
CA GLU A 906 -25.23 10.47 8.82
C GLU A 906 -23.84 10.38 9.45
N ALA A 907 -22.94 9.55 8.87
CA ALA A 907 -21.59 9.42 9.39
C ALA A 907 -20.82 10.74 9.34
N TYR A 908 -20.80 11.36 8.17
CA TYR A 908 -20.07 12.62 7.99
C TYR A 908 -20.74 13.79 8.73
N SER A 909 -22.06 13.74 8.97
CA SER A 909 -22.71 14.67 9.90
C SER A 909 -22.15 14.53 11.33
N ASN A 910 -22.00 13.29 11.81
CA ASN A 910 -21.46 13.05 13.16
C ASN A 910 -19.97 13.42 13.26
N ILE A 911 -19.16 13.10 12.23
CA ILE A 911 -17.76 13.51 12.13
C ILE A 911 -17.65 15.04 12.17
N ALA A 912 -18.48 15.74 11.39
CA ALA A 912 -18.49 17.19 11.38
C ALA A 912 -18.78 17.77 12.77
N ARG A 913 -19.79 17.26 13.48
CA ARG A 913 -20.10 17.72 14.85
C ARG A 913 -18.96 17.46 15.83
N LEU A 914 -18.34 16.27 15.79
CA LEU A 914 -17.18 15.96 16.63
C LEU A 914 -15.98 16.87 16.33
N ALA A 915 -15.67 17.06 15.05
CA ALA A 915 -14.59 17.94 14.61
C ALA A 915 -14.82 19.40 15.02
N LEU A 916 -16.07 19.88 15.01
CA LEU A 916 -16.44 21.20 15.52
C LEU A 916 -16.16 21.33 17.02
N VAL A 917 -16.55 20.33 17.82
CA VAL A 917 -16.31 20.33 19.28
C VAL A 917 -14.82 20.29 19.60
N LEU A 918 -14.03 19.53 18.83
CA LEU A 918 -12.58 19.41 18.99
C LEU A 918 -11.79 20.59 18.38
N GLY A 919 -12.46 21.56 17.77
CA GLY A 919 -11.84 22.74 17.16
C GLY A 919 -11.14 22.47 15.81
N ASN A 920 -11.32 21.30 15.19
CA ASN A 920 -10.75 20.97 13.88
C ASN A 920 -11.65 21.46 12.74
N VAL A 921 -11.61 22.77 12.48
CA VAL A 921 -12.47 23.43 11.47
C VAL A 921 -12.28 22.86 10.06
N SER A 922 -11.06 22.48 9.67
CA SER A 922 -10.78 21.91 8.34
C SER A 922 -11.35 20.52 8.14
N GLU A 923 -11.39 19.70 9.19
CA GLU A 923 -12.02 18.39 9.12
C GLU A 923 -13.54 18.53 9.14
N ALA A 924 -14.09 19.44 9.96
CA ALA A 924 -15.51 19.74 9.97
C ALA A 924 -16.02 20.20 8.60
N GLU A 925 -15.28 21.08 7.90
CA GLU A 925 -15.65 21.56 6.57
C GLU A 925 -15.73 20.43 5.53
N ARG A 926 -14.70 19.57 5.48
CA ARG A 926 -14.67 18.39 4.60
C ARG A 926 -15.79 17.42 4.92
N ALA A 927 -16.06 17.18 6.21
CA ALA A 927 -17.13 16.30 6.65
C ALA A 927 -18.51 16.86 6.29
N VAL A 928 -18.73 18.17 6.41
CA VAL A 928 -19.98 18.82 5.95
C VAL A 928 -20.21 18.58 4.45
N GLU A 929 -19.19 18.80 3.62
CA GLU A 929 -19.27 18.58 2.17
C GLU A 929 -19.60 17.13 1.81
N ARG A 930 -18.96 16.18 2.51
CA ARG A 930 -19.23 14.74 2.33
C ARG A 930 -20.62 14.34 2.82
N SER A 931 -21.12 14.94 3.91
CA SER A 931 -22.48 14.73 4.41
C SER A 931 -23.52 15.22 3.41
N GLU A 932 -23.32 16.39 2.81
CA GLU A 932 -24.17 16.93 1.75
C GLU A 932 -24.16 16.06 0.50
N ASP A 933 -23.00 15.52 0.11
CA ASP A 933 -22.90 14.61 -1.02
C ASP A 933 -23.63 13.29 -0.77
N GLY A 934 -23.44 12.70 0.42
CA GLY A 934 -24.20 11.53 0.86
C GLY A 934 -25.71 11.80 0.84
N ALA A 935 -26.14 12.95 1.35
CA ALA A 935 -27.55 13.34 1.37
C ALA A 935 -28.12 13.44 -0.05
N ARG A 936 -27.43 14.11 -1.00
CA ARG A 936 -27.83 14.19 -2.40
C ARG A 936 -27.98 12.81 -3.03
N ARG A 937 -26.98 11.93 -2.84
CA ARG A 937 -27.00 10.56 -3.40
C ARG A 937 -28.06 9.67 -2.78
N SER A 938 -28.46 9.92 -1.53
CA SER A 938 -29.45 9.10 -0.85
C SER A 938 -30.89 9.39 -1.28
N GLY A 939 -31.16 10.61 -1.79
CA GLY A 939 -32.51 11.06 -2.16
C GLY A 939 -33.49 11.22 -0.98
N LEU A 940 -33.09 10.92 0.27
CA LEU A 940 -33.97 10.95 1.43
C LEU A 940 -34.08 12.35 2.02
N TRP A 941 -35.31 12.79 2.27
CA TRP A 941 -35.59 14.11 2.86
C TRP A 941 -34.91 14.27 4.23
N ARG A 942 -34.90 13.23 5.07
CA ARG A 942 -34.24 13.27 6.40
C ARG A 942 -32.73 13.49 6.32
N HIS A 943 -32.05 12.92 5.32
CA HIS A 943 -30.62 13.11 5.13
C HIS A 943 -30.33 14.51 4.60
N LYS A 944 -31.20 15.04 3.72
CA LYS A 944 -31.14 16.45 3.30
C LYS A 944 -31.28 17.37 4.50
N VAL A 945 -32.23 17.11 5.40
CA VAL A 945 -32.40 17.86 6.65
C VAL A 945 -31.15 17.74 7.54
N THR A 946 -30.62 16.53 7.75
CA THR A 946 -29.38 16.32 8.53
C THR A 946 -28.20 17.10 7.96
N ALA A 947 -27.99 17.08 6.64
CA ALA A 947 -26.91 17.82 6.00
C ALA A 947 -27.09 19.35 6.12
N LEU A 948 -28.32 19.85 5.91
CA LEU A 948 -28.66 21.27 6.11
C LEU A 948 -28.39 21.73 7.55
N MET A 949 -28.82 20.93 8.53
CA MET A 949 -28.57 21.21 9.95
C MET A 949 -27.07 21.18 10.28
N THR A 950 -26.33 20.21 9.75
CA THR A 950 -24.87 20.11 9.95
C THR A 950 -24.15 21.32 9.37
N ARG A 951 -24.54 21.76 8.16
CA ARG A 951 -24.01 22.99 7.56
C ARG A 951 -24.38 24.22 8.39
N ALA A 952 -25.61 24.30 8.91
CA ALA A 952 -26.04 25.39 9.78
C ALA A 952 -25.20 25.45 11.07
N ASP A 953 -24.98 24.31 11.73
CA ASP A 953 -24.12 24.20 12.92
C ASP A 953 -22.70 24.66 12.62
N PHE A 954 -22.15 24.28 11.46
CA PHE A 954 -20.84 24.75 11.01
C PHE A 954 -20.81 26.27 10.81
N GLN A 955 -21.83 26.88 10.21
CA GLN A 955 -21.89 28.35 10.07
C GLN A 955 -22.05 29.08 11.41
N LEU A 956 -22.82 28.51 12.33
CA LEU A 956 -22.96 29.04 13.69
C LEU A 956 -21.63 28.99 14.44
N SER A 957 -20.85 27.91 14.29
CA SER A 957 -19.51 27.79 14.90
C SER A 957 -18.52 28.86 14.39
N LYS A 958 -18.71 29.34 13.15
CA LYS A 958 -17.94 30.44 12.56
C LYS A 958 -18.45 31.83 12.96
N GLY A 959 -19.51 31.91 13.77
CA GLY A 959 -20.15 33.18 14.13
C GLY A 959 -20.93 33.81 12.97
N GLN A 960 -21.46 33.02 12.03
CA GLN A 960 -22.14 33.48 10.82
C GLN A 960 -23.65 33.11 10.82
N PRO A 961 -24.46 33.65 11.75
CA PRO A 961 -25.88 33.28 11.87
C PRO A 961 -26.72 33.65 10.64
N ALA A 962 -26.33 34.69 9.89
CA ALA A 962 -26.99 35.10 8.65
C ALA A 962 -26.91 34.03 7.54
N LEU A 963 -25.86 33.20 7.55
CA LEU A 963 -25.71 32.07 6.61
C LEU A 963 -26.34 30.78 7.16
N ALA A 964 -26.45 30.65 8.48
CA ALA A 964 -27.09 29.50 9.11
C ALA A 964 -28.62 29.55 9.00
N TRP A 965 -29.23 30.74 9.15
CA TRP A 965 -30.69 30.89 9.26
C TRP A 965 -31.47 30.34 8.05
N PRO A 966 -31.11 30.66 6.78
CA PRO A 966 -31.82 30.12 5.63
C PRO A 966 -31.77 28.59 5.53
N LEU A 967 -30.68 27.97 6.02
CA LEU A 967 -30.53 26.52 6.03
C LEU A 967 -31.47 25.86 7.04
N VAL A 968 -31.64 26.47 8.22
CA VAL A 968 -32.57 26.00 9.24
C VAL A 968 -34.03 26.18 8.79
N GLU A 969 -34.36 27.28 8.11
CA GLU A 969 -35.69 27.49 7.53
C GLU A 969 -36.00 26.45 6.44
N GLU A 970 -35.05 26.19 5.55
CA GLU A 970 -35.20 25.16 4.52
C GLU A 970 -35.35 23.76 5.14
N ALA A 971 -34.55 23.43 6.16
CA ALA A 971 -34.66 22.18 6.90
C ALA A 971 -36.05 22.03 7.56
N ALA A 972 -36.58 23.11 8.17
CA ALA A 972 -37.91 23.11 8.77
C ALA A 972 -39.03 22.96 7.71
N ARG A 973 -38.89 23.63 6.56
CA ARG A 973 -39.83 23.51 5.44
C ARG A 973 -39.88 22.09 4.87
N ILE A 974 -38.72 21.44 4.70
CA ILE A 974 -38.63 20.05 4.25
C ILE A 974 -39.21 19.09 5.30
N THR A 975 -39.00 19.39 6.59
CA THR A 975 -39.52 18.56 7.68
C THR A 975 -41.05 18.63 7.77
N GLY A 976 -41.64 19.81 7.57
CA GLY A 976 -43.11 19.98 7.57
C GLY A 976 -43.78 19.46 8.85
N ASP A 977 -44.86 18.69 8.68
CA ASP A 977 -45.61 18.00 9.74
C ASP A 977 -44.90 16.77 10.31
N ARG A 978 -43.80 16.35 9.68
CA ARG A 978 -42.98 15.18 10.04
C ARG A 978 -42.00 15.46 11.17
N SER A 979 -42.19 16.55 11.90
CA SER A 979 -41.31 16.98 13.00
C SER A 979 -41.18 15.94 14.14
N HIS A 980 -42.19 15.07 14.30
CA HIS A 980 -42.16 13.92 15.21
C HIS A 980 -41.07 12.89 14.85
N LEU A 981 -40.67 12.80 13.57
CA LEU A 981 -39.61 11.91 13.09
C LEU A 981 -38.19 12.48 13.28
N LEU A 982 -38.06 13.80 13.53
CA LEU A 982 -36.75 14.47 13.73
C LEU A 982 -36.81 15.51 14.87
N PRO A 983 -36.85 15.09 16.15
CA PRO A 983 -37.01 15.99 17.29
C PRO A 983 -35.94 17.09 17.42
N ARG A 984 -34.71 16.83 16.93
CA ARG A 984 -33.59 17.79 16.96
C ARG A 984 -33.87 19.06 16.15
N VAL A 985 -34.58 18.94 15.02
CA VAL A 985 -34.89 20.07 14.12
C VAL A 985 -35.89 21.01 14.79
N ALA A 986 -36.87 20.46 15.51
CA ALA A 986 -37.85 21.24 16.27
C ALA A 986 -37.19 22.02 17.44
N GLY A 987 -36.16 21.46 18.07
CA GLY A 987 -35.36 22.12 19.11
C GLY A 987 -34.49 23.25 18.55
N ALA A 988 -33.71 22.97 17.50
CA ALA A 988 -32.82 23.95 16.87
C ALA A 988 -33.60 25.16 16.31
N HIS A 989 -34.80 24.95 15.77
CA HIS A 989 -35.67 26.03 15.31
C HIS A 989 -36.10 26.98 16.46
N ARG A 990 -36.20 26.50 17.71
CA ARG A 990 -36.47 27.35 18.90
C ARG A 990 -35.21 28.09 19.36
N ASP A 991 -34.06 27.42 19.37
CA ASP A 991 -32.80 27.99 19.86
C ASP A 991 -32.21 29.04 18.92
N VAL A 992 -32.34 28.81 17.61
CA VAL A 992 -31.93 29.80 16.59
C VAL A 992 -32.92 30.99 16.54
N ARG A 993 -34.23 30.79 16.76
CA ARG A 993 -35.18 31.92 16.95
C ARG A 993 -34.84 32.77 18.17
N ARG A 994 -34.40 32.15 19.27
CA ARG A 994 -34.00 32.84 20.51
C ARG A 994 -32.73 33.67 20.32
N SER A 995 -31.74 33.14 19.59
CA SER A 995 -30.49 33.85 19.28
C SER A 995 -30.65 34.91 18.18
N GLY A 996 -31.50 34.67 17.16
CA GLY A 996 -31.89 35.65 16.15
C GLY A 996 -32.66 36.85 16.73
N ARG A 997 -33.53 36.64 17.74
CA ARG A 997 -34.18 37.74 18.47
C ARG A 997 -33.20 38.58 19.31
N ARG A 998 -32.10 37.99 19.80
CA ARG A 998 -31.04 38.72 20.52
C ARG A 998 -30.17 39.55 19.57
N ALA A 999 -29.94 39.09 18.34
CA ALA A 999 -29.23 39.87 17.31
C ALA A 999 -30.11 40.96 16.68
N GLY A 1000 -31.41 40.70 16.49
CA GLY A 1000 -32.38 41.68 15.97
C GLY A 1000 -32.81 42.76 16.99
N GLY A 1001 -32.61 42.52 18.29
CA GLY A 1001 -32.90 43.49 19.35
C GLY A 1001 -31.85 44.59 19.53
N ALA A 1002 -30.70 44.50 18.85
CA ALA A 1002 -29.65 45.53 18.86
C ALA A 1002 -29.69 46.43 17.61
N VAL A 1003 -30.70 46.26 16.75
CA VAL A 1003 -30.99 47.14 15.60
C VAL A 1003 -32.43 47.60 15.74
N ILE A 1004 -32.67 48.42 16.77
CA ILE A 1004 -33.67 49.51 16.93
C ILE A 1004 -33.58 49.90 18.42
N ARG A 1005 -32.51 50.64 18.76
CA ARG A 1005 -32.44 51.76 19.70
C ARG A 1005 -31.00 52.17 19.93
#